data_AF-A0A150H1Z2-F1
#
_entry.id   AF-A0A150H1Z2-F1
#
_cell.length_a   1.000
_cell.length_b   1.000
_cell.length_c   1.000
_cell.angle_alpha   90.00
_cell.angle_beta   90.00
_cell.angle_gamma   90.00
#
_symmetry.space_group_name_H-M   'P 1'
#
loop_
_entity.id
_entity.type
_entity.pdbx_description
1 polymer ?
#
loop_
_entity_poly.entity_id
_entity_poly.type
_entity_poly.pdbx_seq_one_letter_code
_entity_poly.pdbx_strand_id
1 'polypeptide(L)'
;MKLLRLPRMPPVLASADSATGTPGRNDAVDPVASRLAELEAEGELARKRARTLAPYLVAAPKRGIIGNSKYADRLRRQVVEAARDKSRRPVLIFGEPGLEKTNVAALIHFGGPSRTTPMAHLDCSRLDASGVELFGRGDKAGLLEALGEGTLLLQNVHKMPPSLLPQLIRLCGEGTYQPTAIGGSPGSSEQPQLLRAQCRVILTAARQVSQLDKVAATIKVPPLRLRPSDIKDLQRYFVRELARRSAGGPGSGPSPRVDLTPAALRQLESYGWPGNITEVALVVERAVLQAGEAAAEQGAQLTEDVFWFAKQAKDRFRLNLLAAYPPLRQLLRSGLWPNAINFGFTAYAYPLIVALLLWGPQASARADRLHNPALAVFWDCWWPLVFVSFPLLGRVWCAVCPFMIYGELVQRWRTSPAGGSAKLRKWPREAAERYGPPFLFGLFAAILVWEEVWDLPNSAALSGWLLIIITAGAVVCSALFERRLWCRYLCPIGGMNGLMAKLSATEVRARQGVCSGECSTYHCYRGGPAEGEGLASPGCPLYSHPAQLSDNRNCTNCMECLRACPNGSVEFRLRLPGADLWSGHTASEGEVALMFMLLGAVYLHNLPALAHQLGLDPGSLGLTAVTPQHIAASLLLLAAPGALAYGADVATRNGAAAAAVAAAGSLVKRVAAELRRGSGATGGTLVAAGAAVAAAPAVATQAAPAAAGRPPAPFLTLAYGYLPLLWAATLSHYLRPLLAEAGQLLPISAAMLGWEDAPLPVAAAHPAVISFLQGTLLLFGGAASAALSRKLAAAPWSAFAPQTLTIGLFTAELWALILP
;
A
#
# COMPACT_ATOMS: atom_id res chain seq x y z
N MET A 1 -25.07 15.03 28.28
CA MET A 1 -26.03 15.94 27.62
C MET A 1 -27.03 16.41 28.66
N LYS A 2 -26.88 17.64 29.17
CA LYS A 2 -27.95 18.37 29.85
C LYS A 2 -28.21 19.58 28.95
N LEU A 3 -29.33 19.52 28.22
CA LEU A 3 -29.85 20.62 27.41
C LEU A 3 -30.05 21.83 28.33
N LEU A 4 -29.41 22.95 27.99
CA LEU A 4 -29.69 24.26 28.57
C LEU A 4 -31.15 24.60 28.24
N ARG A 5 -32.03 24.47 29.25
CA ARG A 5 -33.37 25.05 29.21
C ARG A 5 -33.21 26.56 29.24
N LEU A 6 -33.64 27.24 28.18
CA LEU A 6 -33.93 28.67 28.21
C LEU A 6 -35.04 28.93 29.26
N PRO A 7 -34.95 29.99 30.08
CA PRO A 7 -36.03 30.35 30.98
C PRO A 7 -37.26 30.76 30.15
N ARG A 8 -38.42 30.17 30.47
CA ARG A 8 -39.73 30.59 29.94
C ARG A 8 -40.03 31.99 30.46
N MET A 9 -40.26 32.95 29.56
CA MET A 9 -40.93 34.21 29.90
C MET A 9 -42.39 33.91 30.32
N PRO A 10 -42.94 34.62 31.32
CA PRO A 10 -44.35 34.52 31.66
C PRO A 10 -45.21 35.17 30.54
N PRO A 11 -46.47 34.74 30.37
CA PRO A 11 -47.35 35.31 29.38
C PRO A 11 -47.79 36.71 29.81
N VAL A 12 -47.68 37.68 28.90
CA VAL A 12 -48.32 38.99 29.02
C VAL A 12 -49.81 38.77 28.80
N LEU A 13 -50.60 38.94 29.86
CA LEU A 13 -52.06 39.00 29.80
C LEU A 13 -52.47 40.28 29.07
N ALA A 14 -53.04 40.13 27.88
CA ALA A 14 -53.84 41.16 27.26
C ALA A 14 -55.23 41.14 27.90
N SER A 15 -55.58 42.18 28.65
CA SER A 15 -56.97 42.54 28.92
C SER A 15 -57.23 43.90 28.30
N ALA A 16 -57.92 43.89 27.16
CA ALA A 16 -58.66 45.05 26.70
C ALA A 16 -59.84 45.24 27.66
N ASP A 17 -59.98 46.43 28.23
CA ASP A 17 -61.29 46.98 28.53
C ASP A 17 -61.24 48.50 28.44
N SER A 18 -62.26 49.00 27.75
CA SER A 18 -62.53 50.36 27.35
C SER A 18 -62.90 51.27 28.53
N ALA A 19 -62.34 52.49 28.58
CA ALA A 19 -63.06 53.63 29.14
C ALA A 19 -62.58 54.94 28.50
N THR A 20 -63.55 55.64 27.94
CA THR A 20 -63.53 56.97 27.33
C THR A 20 -63.14 58.09 28.29
N GLY A 21 -62.30 59.03 27.85
CA GLY A 21 -62.07 60.31 28.53
C GLY A 21 -60.92 61.14 27.96
N THR A 22 -61.25 62.24 27.26
CA THR A 22 -60.37 63.27 26.68
C THR A 22 -59.71 64.19 27.75
N PRO A 23 -58.74 65.07 27.40
CA PRO A 23 -57.40 65.07 27.99
C PRO A 23 -57.20 66.10 29.10
N GLY A 24 -56.42 65.72 30.12
CA GLY A 24 -55.86 66.61 31.13
C GLY A 24 -54.34 66.53 31.12
N ARG A 25 -53.70 67.58 30.61
CA ARG A 25 -52.26 67.83 30.65
C ARG A 25 -51.76 67.77 32.10
N ASN A 26 -50.84 66.86 32.39
CA ASN A 26 -49.86 67.02 33.47
C ASN A 26 -48.63 66.14 33.19
N ASP A 27 -47.51 66.82 32.99
CA ASP A 27 -46.19 66.26 32.79
C ASP A 27 -45.70 65.61 34.09
N ALA A 28 -46.04 64.34 34.31
CA ALA A 28 -45.37 63.47 35.27
C ALA A 28 -44.99 62.18 34.53
N VAL A 29 -43.71 62.06 34.16
CA VAL A 29 -43.17 60.85 33.53
C VAL A 29 -43.39 59.69 34.52
N ASP A 30 -44.25 58.76 34.15
CA ASP A 30 -44.53 57.56 34.93
C ASP A 30 -43.26 56.69 34.99
N PRO A 31 -42.63 56.52 36.17
CA PRO A 31 -41.36 55.80 36.32
C PRO A 31 -41.47 54.31 35.93
N VAL A 32 -42.69 53.76 35.82
CA VAL A 32 -42.93 52.39 35.35
C VAL A 32 -42.89 52.32 33.82
N ALA A 33 -43.45 53.32 33.13
CA ALA A 33 -43.45 53.40 31.67
C ALA A 33 -42.03 53.66 31.11
N SER A 34 -41.23 54.50 31.77
CA SER A 34 -39.83 54.70 31.40
C SER A 34 -38.99 53.43 31.58
N ARG A 35 -39.24 52.67 32.65
CA ARG A 35 -38.52 51.42 32.95
C ARG A 35 -38.90 50.26 32.04
N LEU A 36 -40.16 50.20 31.58
CA LEU A 36 -40.60 49.28 30.54
C LEU A 36 -39.95 49.60 29.19
N ALA A 37 -39.92 50.87 28.80
CA ALA A 37 -39.26 51.31 27.57
C ALA A 37 -37.75 51.02 27.58
N GLU A 38 -37.07 51.20 28.72
CA GLU A 38 -35.67 50.81 28.91
C GLU A 38 -35.46 49.30 28.74
N LEU A 39 -36.31 48.46 29.36
CA LEU A 39 -36.21 47.00 29.24
C LEU A 39 -36.51 46.48 27.83
N GLU A 40 -37.44 47.11 27.11
CA GLU A 40 -37.73 46.80 25.70
C GLU A 40 -36.55 47.16 24.80
N ALA A 41 -35.95 48.34 25.01
CA ALA A 41 -34.76 48.77 24.28
C ALA A 41 -33.54 47.86 24.57
N GLU A 42 -33.33 47.46 25.82
CA GLU A 42 -32.30 46.48 26.21
C GLU A 42 -32.56 45.11 25.55
N GLY A 43 -33.81 44.66 25.53
CA GLY A 43 -34.22 43.42 24.90
C GLY A 43 -34.01 43.41 23.39
N GLU A 44 -34.32 44.53 22.72
CA GLU A 44 -34.11 44.69 21.28
C GLU A 44 -32.61 44.73 20.92
N LEU A 45 -31.80 45.44 21.72
CA LEU A 45 -30.35 45.46 21.58
C LEU A 45 -29.73 44.07 21.78
N ALA A 46 -30.20 43.31 22.78
CA ALA A 46 -29.74 41.94 23.03
C ALA A 46 -30.10 41.00 21.87
N ARG A 47 -31.31 41.11 21.30
CA ARG A 47 -31.73 40.36 20.10
C ARG A 47 -30.89 40.72 18.89
N LYS A 48 -30.58 42.01 18.69
CA LYS A 48 -29.70 42.49 17.61
C LYS A 48 -28.29 41.92 17.75
N ARG A 49 -27.70 41.94 18.96
CA ARG A 49 -26.40 41.31 19.25
C ARG A 49 -26.40 39.80 18.98
N ALA A 50 -27.43 39.09 19.42
CA ALA A 50 -27.56 37.65 19.20
C ALA A 50 -27.63 37.30 17.70
N ARG A 51 -28.38 38.07 16.89
CA ARG A 51 -28.45 37.91 15.44
C ARG A 51 -27.09 38.14 14.76
N THR A 52 -26.36 39.18 15.17
CA THR A 52 -25.02 39.47 14.63
C THR A 52 -23.99 38.39 14.98
N LEU A 53 -24.04 37.85 16.20
CA LEU A 53 -23.08 36.83 16.66
C LEU A 53 -23.38 35.42 16.17
N ALA A 54 -24.64 35.10 15.86
CA ALA A 54 -25.09 33.76 15.50
C ALA A 54 -24.17 32.99 14.51
N PRO A 55 -23.70 33.55 13.38
CA PRO A 55 -22.84 32.83 12.44
C PRO A 55 -21.41 32.58 12.94
N TYR A 56 -20.96 33.27 13.99
CA TYR A 56 -19.60 33.18 14.52
C TYR A 56 -19.51 32.37 15.83
N LEU A 57 -20.62 32.00 16.46
CA LEU A 57 -20.62 31.39 17.79
C LEU A 57 -19.95 30.00 17.81
N VAL A 58 -19.04 29.80 18.75
CA VAL A 58 -18.43 28.51 19.09
C VAL A 58 -19.13 27.93 20.32
N ALA A 59 -19.80 26.78 20.15
CA ALA A 59 -20.64 26.21 21.20
C ALA A 59 -19.87 25.53 22.35
N ALA A 60 -18.83 24.75 22.05
CA ALA A 60 -18.09 23.96 23.04
C ALA A 60 -16.74 23.48 22.47
N PRO A 61 -15.76 23.14 23.33
CA PRO A 61 -14.56 22.45 22.86
C PRO A 61 -14.93 21.04 22.41
N LYS A 62 -14.35 20.57 21.31
CA LYS A 62 -14.60 19.21 20.79
C LYS A 62 -14.09 18.15 21.76
N ARG A 63 -12.90 18.39 22.34
CA ARG A 63 -12.20 17.44 23.24
C ARG A 63 -11.04 18.08 23.98
N GLY A 64 -10.57 17.40 25.04
CA GLY A 64 -9.28 17.69 25.67
C GLY A 64 -8.07 17.32 24.80
N ILE A 65 -6.87 17.70 25.23
CA ILE A 65 -5.61 17.31 24.58
C ILE A 65 -5.31 15.84 24.91
N ILE A 66 -5.27 15.01 23.88
CA ILE A 66 -5.03 13.57 23.96
C ILE A 66 -3.54 13.25 23.82
N GLY A 67 -3.09 12.18 24.47
CA GLY A 67 -1.72 11.69 24.47
C GLY A 67 -1.06 11.84 25.84
N ASN A 68 -0.02 11.06 26.10
CA ASN A 68 0.74 11.03 27.37
C ASN A 68 2.21 11.47 27.20
N SER A 69 2.58 11.98 26.03
CA SER A 69 3.93 12.49 25.81
C SER A 69 4.22 13.74 26.65
N LYS A 70 5.51 13.96 26.95
CA LYS A 70 5.99 15.20 27.61
C LYS A 70 5.52 16.46 26.86
N TYR A 71 5.35 16.38 25.54
CA TYR A 71 4.84 17.46 24.69
C TYR A 71 3.34 17.72 24.93
N ALA A 72 2.51 16.67 24.99
CA ALA A 72 1.10 16.79 25.32
C ALA A 72 0.87 17.34 26.74
N ASP A 73 1.67 16.89 27.71
CA ASP A 73 1.61 17.38 29.09
C ASP A 73 1.99 18.85 29.22
N ARG A 74 3.03 19.28 28.48
CA ARG A 74 3.43 20.69 28.44
C ARG A 74 2.31 21.54 27.82
N LEU A 75 1.73 21.09 26.71
CA LEU A 75 0.63 21.80 26.05
C LEU A 75 -0.60 21.90 26.97
N ARG A 76 -0.96 20.83 27.69
CA ARG A 76 -2.05 20.87 28.69
C ARG A 76 -1.79 21.90 29.78
N ARG A 77 -0.57 21.96 30.31
CA ARG A 77 -0.20 22.96 31.32
C ARG A 77 -0.30 24.39 30.78
N GLN A 78 0.24 24.67 29.60
CA GLN A 78 0.16 25.98 28.96
C GLN A 78 -1.28 26.43 28.70
N VAL A 79 -2.15 25.51 28.28
CA VAL A 79 -3.57 25.79 28.08
C VAL A 79 -4.27 26.12 29.41
N VAL A 80 -4.00 25.35 30.46
CA VAL A 80 -4.59 25.61 31.80
C VAL A 80 -4.10 26.95 32.37
N GLU A 81 -2.81 27.26 32.22
CA GLU A 81 -2.22 28.53 32.63
C GLU A 81 -2.87 29.71 31.88
N ALA A 82 -2.97 29.62 30.55
CA ALA A 82 -3.63 30.64 29.74
C ALA A 82 -5.14 30.76 30.04
N ALA A 83 -5.81 29.66 30.38
CA ALA A 83 -7.23 29.67 30.75
C ALA A 83 -7.46 30.38 32.09
N ARG A 84 -6.56 30.18 33.07
CA ARG A 84 -6.64 30.73 34.43
C ARG A 84 -6.05 32.13 34.57
N ASP A 85 -5.47 32.68 33.51
CA ASP A 85 -4.90 34.03 33.51
C ASP A 85 -5.99 35.09 33.78
N LYS A 86 -5.97 35.66 35.00
CA LYS A 86 -6.90 36.69 35.45
C LYS A 86 -6.81 37.97 34.62
N SER A 87 -5.64 38.26 34.04
CA SER A 87 -5.42 39.44 33.21
C SER A 87 -6.03 39.32 31.81
N ARG A 88 -6.58 38.14 31.46
CA ARG A 88 -7.18 37.84 30.14
C ARG A 88 -6.30 38.23 28.96
N ARG A 89 -4.96 38.16 29.12
CA ARG A 89 -4.01 38.51 28.05
C ARG A 89 -4.33 37.79 26.74
N PRO A 90 -4.12 38.47 25.59
CA PRO A 90 -4.26 37.83 24.30
C PRO A 90 -3.33 36.62 24.16
N VAL A 91 -3.78 35.59 23.44
CA VAL A 91 -3.00 34.35 23.27
C VAL A 91 -2.79 34.05 21.79
N LEU A 92 -1.53 33.89 21.37
CA LEU A 92 -1.16 33.44 20.03
C LEU A 92 -0.83 31.95 20.03
N ILE A 93 -1.68 31.16 19.39
CA ILE A 93 -1.49 29.72 19.22
C ILE A 93 -0.96 29.44 17.82
N PHE A 94 0.26 28.95 17.69
CA PHE A 94 0.85 28.66 16.38
C PHE A 94 1.38 27.24 16.27
N GLY A 95 1.44 26.74 15.03
CA GLY A 95 1.89 25.40 14.70
C GLY A 95 1.34 24.95 13.35
N GLU A 96 1.83 23.82 12.86
CA GLU A 96 1.47 23.28 11.54
C GLU A 96 -0.04 23.12 11.30
N PRO A 97 -0.47 23.07 10.03
CA PRO A 97 -1.85 22.72 9.68
C PRO A 97 -2.28 21.36 10.27
N GLY A 98 -3.58 21.22 10.58
CA GLY A 98 -4.14 19.96 11.09
C GLY A 98 -3.93 19.66 12.57
N LEU A 99 -3.34 20.58 13.34
CA LEU A 99 -3.17 20.46 14.80
C LEU A 99 -4.40 20.86 15.63
N GLU A 100 -5.51 21.18 14.98
CA GLU A 100 -6.76 21.64 15.63
C GLU A 100 -6.56 22.80 16.64
N LYS A 101 -5.79 23.81 16.25
CA LYS A 101 -5.53 25.00 17.08
C LYS A 101 -6.81 25.71 17.56
N THR A 102 -7.87 25.68 16.77
CA THR A 102 -9.21 26.18 17.13
C THR A 102 -9.78 25.44 18.36
N ASN A 103 -9.55 24.13 18.49
CA ASN A 103 -9.95 23.38 19.67
C ASN A 103 -9.11 23.75 20.90
N VAL A 104 -7.81 24.01 20.72
CA VAL A 104 -6.93 24.53 21.79
C VAL A 104 -7.42 25.89 22.27
N ALA A 105 -7.80 26.80 21.36
CA ALA A 105 -8.41 28.08 21.70
C ALA A 105 -9.72 27.92 22.49
N ALA A 106 -10.60 27.00 22.06
CA ALA A 106 -11.83 26.70 22.78
C ALA A 106 -11.55 26.18 24.20
N LEU A 107 -10.55 25.31 24.38
CA LEU A 107 -10.15 24.83 25.70
C LEU A 107 -9.69 25.96 26.63
N ILE A 108 -9.02 27.00 26.10
CA ILE A 108 -8.62 28.17 26.87
C ILE A 108 -9.84 28.97 27.33
N HIS A 109 -10.81 29.20 26.44
CA HIS A 109 -12.04 29.94 26.76
C HIS A 109 -12.90 29.20 27.79
N PHE A 110 -13.28 27.96 27.48
CA PHE A 110 -14.19 27.17 28.30
C PHE A 110 -13.55 26.62 29.58
N GLY A 111 -12.21 26.60 29.66
CA GLY A 111 -11.46 26.27 30.87
C GLY A 111 -11.24 27.45 31.82
N GLY A 112 -11.58 28.67 31.40
CA GLY A 112 -11.35 29.91 32.15
C GLY A 112 -12.61 30.49 32.83
N PRO A 113 -12.49 31.66 33.48
CA PRO A 113 -13.61 32.34 34.13
C PRO A 113 -14.69 32.81 33.14
N SER A 114 -14.32 33.06 31.88
CA SER A 114 -15.21 33.50 30.81
C SER A 114 -15.99 32.37 30.13
N ARG A 115 -16.03 31.14 30.70
CA ARG A 115 -16.69 29.98 30.08
C ARG A 115 -18.18 30.15 29.80
N THR A 116 -18.85 31.09 30.48
CA THR A 116 -20.27 31.43 30.31
C THR A 116 -20.51 32.55 29.31
N THR A 117 -19.47 33.25 28.87
CA THR A 117 -19.57 34.33 27.88
C THR A 117 -19.43 33.77 26.45
N PRO A 118 -19.98 34.44 25.42
CA PRO A 118 -19.90 33.95 24.05
C PRO A 118 -18.46 33.93 23.54
N MET A 119 -18.16 32.94 22.70
CA MET A 119 -16.92 32.87 21.93
C MET A 119 -17.26 32.99 20.44
N ALA A 120 -16.71 34.00 19.76
CA ALA A 120 -16.89 34.21 18.32
C ALA A 120 -15.64 33.74 17.56
N HIS A 121 -15.82 33.05 16.44
CA HIS A 121 -14.76 32.55 15.57
C HIS A 121 -14.84 33.22 14.20
N LEU A 122 -13.73 33.80 13.76
CA LEU A 122 -13.57 34.47 12.47
C LEU A 122 -12.30 33.97 11.78
N ASP A 123 -12.39 33.57 10.51
CA ASP A 123 -11.23 33.17 9.71
C ASP A 123 -10.66 34.38 8.94
N CYS A 124 -9.46 34.83 9.32
CA CYS A 124 -8.79 35.98 8.71
C CYS A 124 -8.49 35.78 7.23
N SER A 125 -8.53 34.54 6.70
CA SER A 125 -8.37 34.30 5.25
C SER A 125 -9.57 34.71 4.41
N ARG A 126 -10.72 34.98 5.06
CA ARG A 126 -11.95 35.47 4.42
C ARG A 126 -12.23 36.93 4.72
N LEU A 127 -11.39 37.57 5.53
CA LEU A 127 -11.56 38.96 5.94
C LEU A 127 -11.17 39.90 4.79
N ASP A 128 -11.99 40.91 4.54
CA ASP A 128 -11.70 41.94 3.56
C ASP A 128 -10.60 42.91 4.05
N ALA A 129 -10.02 43.69 3.12
CA ALA A 129 -9.00 44.67 3.47
C ALA A 129 -9.55 45.86 4.27
N SER A 130 -10.88 46.05 4.28
CA SER A 130 -11.55 47.13 5.00
C SER A 130 -11.64 46.85 6.50
N GLY A 131 -11.79 45.59 6.91
CA GLY A 131 -11.90 45.20 8.31
C GLY A 131 -13.22 45.60 8.96
N VAL A 132 -14.22 46.06 8.18
CA VAL A 132 -15.53 46.54 8.69
C VAL A 132 -16.26 45.46 9.48
N GLU A 133 -16.15 44.19 9.07
CA GLU A 133 -16.78 43.07 9.79
C GLU A 133 -16.23 42.91 11.22
N LEU A 134 -14.93 43.14 11.41
CA LEU A 134 -14.25 42.95 12.69
C LEU A 134 -14.32 44.20 13.57
N PHE A 135 -13.95 45.36 13.01
CA PHE A 135 -13.82 46.63 13.72
C PHE A 135 -15.06 47.53 13.64
N GLY A 136 -16.03 47.19 12.78
CA GLY A 136 -17.20 48.02 12.54
C GLY A 136 -16.91 49.21 11.63
N ARG A 137 -17.97 49.96 11.38
CA ARG A 137 -17.98 51.27 10.71
C ARG A 137 -18.66 52.24 11.67
N GLY A 138 -18.32 53.53 11.67
CA GLY A 138 -18.83 54.49 12.68
C GLY A 138 -20.35 54.45 12.97
N ASP A 139 -21.17 54.04 12.00
CA ASP A 139 -22.63 53.87 12.09
C ASP A 139 -23.11 52.43 12.35
N LYS A 140 -22.23 51.42 12.27
CA LYS A 140 -22.52 49.99 12.40
C LYS A 140 -21.52 49.27 13.30
N ALA A 141 -22.04 48.71 14.40
CA ALA A 141 -21.29 47.89 15.34
C ALA A 141 -20.58 46.71 14.65
N GLY A 142 -19.28 46.56 14.91
CA GLY A 142 -18.47 45.43 14.47
C GLY A 142 -18.57 44.22 15.39
N LEU A 143 -17.90 43.13 15.02
CA LEU A 143 -17.86 41.90 15.82
C LEU A 143 -17.33 42.12 17.25
N LEU A 144 -16.33 43.01 17.42
CA LEU A 144 -15.76 43.34 18.73
C LEU A 144 -16.79 43.95 19.70
N GLU A 145 -17.62 44.86 19.20
CA GLU A 145 -18.65 45.53 19.99
C GLU A 145 -19.84 44.61 20.28
N ALA A 146 -20.27 43.83 19.27
CA ALA A 146 -21.35 42.86 19.43
C ALA A 146 -21.02 41.78 20.48
N LEU A 147 -19.73 41.40 20.59
CA LEU A 147 -19.25 40.34 21.47
C LEU A 147 -19.16 40.74 22.96
N GLY A 148 -18.97 42.03 23.27
CA GLY A 148 -18.85 42.53 24.64
C GLY A 148 -17.73 41.82 25.43
N GLU A 149 -18.05 41.27 26.61
CA GLU A 149 -17.10 40.58 27.49
C GLU A 149 -16.70 39.15 27.03
N GLY A 150 -17.09 38.74 25.82
CA GLY A 150 -16.80 37.43 25.24
C GLY A 150 -15.33 37.18 24.89
N THR A 151 -15.08 36.16 24.07
CA THR A 151 -13.75 35.83 23.52
C THR A 151 -13.79 35.77 22.00
N LEU A 152 -12.94 36.57 21.34
CA LEU A 152 -12.78 36.57 19.90
C LEU A 152 -11.64 35.64 19.50
N LEU A 153 -11.95 34.64 18.68
CA LEU A 153 -10.98 33.75 18.04
C LEU A 153 -10.75 34.16 16.59
N LEU A 154 -9.54 34.63 16.32
CA LEU A 154 -9.07 34.94 14.98
C LEU A 154 -8.24 33.77 14.42
N GLN A 155 -8.79 33.07 13.44
CA GLN A 155 -8.12 31.96 12.78
C GLN A 155 -7.26 32.43 11.61
N ASN A 156 -6.09 31.81 11.44
CA ASN A 156 -5.17 32.06 10.33
C ASN A 156 -4.66 33.52 10.26
N VAL A 157 -4.31 34.14 11.39
CA VAL A 157 -3.87 35.55 11.44
C VAL A 157 -2.70 35.89 10.49
N HIS A 158 -1.83 34.93 10.21
CA HIS A 158 -0.75 35.04 9.21
C HIS A 158 -1.22 35.30 7.75
N LYS A 159 -2.52 35.15 7.46
CA LYS A 159 -3.18 35.46 6.17
C LYS A 159 -4.01 36.75 6.22
N MET A 160 -4.02 37.47 7.34
CA MET A 160 -4.76 38.71 7.48
C MET A 160 -4.20 39.77 6.52
N PRO A 161 -5.05 40.64 5.93
CA PRO A 161 -4.60 41.78 5.14
C PRO A 161 -3.54 42.61 5.90
N PRO A 162 -2.40 42.95 5.29
CA PRO A 162 -1.32 43.66 5.98
C PRO A 162 -1.73 45.03 6.55
N SER A 163 -2.72 45.68 5.94
CA SER A 163 -3.30 46.95 6.38
C SER A 163 -3.95 46.88 7.76
N LEU A 164 -4.49 45.72 8.15
CA LEU A 164 -5.21 45.53 9.41
C LEU A 164 -4.30 45.09 10.57
N LEU A 165 -3.08 44.66 10.26
CA LEU A 165 -2.14 44.15 11.26
C LEU A 165 -1.74 45.20 12.33
N PRO A 166 -1.47 46.48 12.00
CA PRO A 166 -1.18 47.49 13.02
C PRO A 166 -2.35 47.71 13.99
N GLN A 167 -3.59 47.72 13.50
CA GLN A 167 -4.78 47.79 14.35
C GLN A 167 -4.93 46.57 15.25
N LEU A 168 -4.64 45.36 14.73
CA LEU A 168 -4.67 44.15 15.53
C LEU A 168 -3.60 44.17 16.65
N ILE A 169 -2.40 44.67 16.35
CA ILE A 169 -1.34 44.81 17.36
C ILE A 169 -1.79 45.79 18.46
N ARG A 170 -2.42 46.91 18.09
CA ARG A 170 -3.00 47.86 19.05
C ARG A 170 -4.10 47.20 19.89
N LEU A 171 -5.00 46.46 19.26
CA LEU A 171 -6.07 45.73 19.94
C LEU A 171 -5.51 44.74 20.97
N CYS A 172 -4.43 44.01 20.63
CA CYS A 172 -3.82 43.06 21.56
C CYS A 172 -2.96 43.74 22.64
N GLY A 173 -2.24 44.82 22.32
CA GLY A 173 -1.34 45.49 23.26
C GLY A 173 -2.06 46.46 24.21
N GLU A 174 -2.89 47.35 23.67
CA GLU A 174 -3.54 48.44 24.39
C GLU A 174 -5.00 48.11 24.75
N GLY A 175 -5.59 47.09 24.12
CA GLY A 175 -7.02 46.77 24.27
C GLY A 175 -7.95 47.74 23.53
N THR A 176 -7.40 48.55 22.61
CA THR A 176 -8.14 49.59 21.89
C THR A 176 -8.11 49.37 20.39
N TYR A 177 -9.16 49.82 19.71
CA TYR A 177 -9.28 49.75 18.26
C TYR A 177 -9.99 50.99 17.71
N GLN A 178 -9.93 51.17 16.40
CA GLN A 178 -10.54 52.29 15.70
C GLN A 178 -11.50 51.73 14.63
N PRO A 179 -12.79 52.08 14.65
CA PRO A 179 -13.72 51.70 13.60
C PRO A 179 -13.28 52.20 12.22
N THR A 180 -13.70 51.50 11.17
CA THR A 180 -13.35 51.86 9.80
C THR A 180 -14.02 53.18 9.44
N ALA A 181 -13.24 54.11 8.87
CA ALA A 181 -13.74 55.42 8.48
C ALA A 181 -14.81 55.31 7.38
N ILE A 182 -15.78 56.21 7.41
CA ILE A 182 -16.72 56.43 6.31
C ILE A 182 -15.90 57.04 5.17
N GLY A 183 -15.86 56.41 3.99
CA GLY A 183 -15.22 56.97 2.80
C GLY A 183 -15.63 58.43 2.61
N GLY A 184 -14.63 59.32 2.52
CA GLY A 184 -14.80 60.74 2.80
C GLY A 184 -15.79 61.48 1.90
N SER A 185 -16.59 62.35 2.52
CA SER A 185 -16.77 63.70 1.97
C SER A 185 -15.54 64.51 2.35
N PRO A 186 -14.91 65.25 1.42
CA PRO A 186 -13.76 66.09 1.74
C PRO A 186 -14.23 67.28 2.59
N GLY A 187 -14.12 67.19 3.92
CA GLY A 187 -14.44 68.32 4.80
C GLY A 187 -14.66 68.04 6.29
N SER A 188 -14.92 66.81 6.73
CA SER A 188 -15.16 66.55 8.17
C SER A 188 -13.88 66.19 8.92
N SER A 189 -13.31 67.17 9.62
CA SER A 189 -12.24 67.03 10.62
C SER A 189 -12.77 66.40 11.92
N GLU A 190 -13.33 65.20 11.88
CA GLU A 190 -13.64 64.44 13.10
C GLU A 190 -12.46 63.52 13.44
N GLN A 191 -11.84 63.76 14.59
CA GLN A 191 -10.79 62.89 15.10
C GLN A 191 -11.35 61.47 15.26
N PRO A 192 -10.67 60.43 14.77
CA PRO A 192 -11.20 59.09 14.89
C PRO A 192 -11.27 58.64 16.35
N GLN A 193 -12.48 58.38 16.83
CA GLN A 193 -12.72 57.95 18.20
C GLN A 193 -12.09 56.57 18.44
N LEU A 194 -11.21 56.50 19.44
CA LEU A 194 -10.59 55.25 19.87
C LEU A 194 -11.53 54.51 20.84
N LEU A 195 -11.88 53.27 20.53
CA LEU A 195 -12.78 52.46 21.35
C LEU A 195 -11.99 51.38 22.10
N ARG A 196 -12.46 51.00 23.30
CA ARG A 196 -11.87 49.92 24.09
C ARG A 196 -12.64 48.62 23.89
N ALA A 197 -11.94 47.56 23.50
CA ALA A 197 -12.53 46.22 23.40
C ALA A 197 -12.66 45.59 24.79
N GLN A 198 -13.84 45.05 25.08
CA GLN A 198 -14.11 44.34 26.34
C GLN A 198 -13.84 42.82 26.24
N CYS A 199 -13.63 42.32 25.01
CA CYS A 199 -13.46 40.90 24.76
C CYS A 199 -12.00 40.47 24.90
N ARG A 200 -11.79 39.18 25.22
CA ARG A 200 -10.48 38.53 25.13
C ARG A 200 -10.17 38.14 23.69
N VAL A 201 -8.93 38.34 23.23
CA VAL A 201 -8.50 37.93 21.88
C VAL A 201 -7.65 36.66 21.92
N ILE A 202 -7.99 35.66 21.11
CA ILE A 202 -7.18 34.47 20.88
C ILE A 202 -6.90 34.37 19.37
N LEU A 203 -5.64 34.15 19.02
CA LEU A 203 -5.14 34.15 17.66
C LEU A 203 -4.63 32.75 17.32
N THR A 204 -4.86 32.29 16.08
CA THR A 204 -4.22 31.07 15.59
C THR A 204 -3.46 31.28 14.29
N ALA A 205 -2.29 30.65 14.16
CA ALA A 205 -1.44 30.78 12.98
C ALA A 205 -0.78 29.46 12.57
N ALA A 206 -0.44 29.32 11.28
CA ALA A 206 0.34 28.18 10.78
C ALA A 206 1.84 28.31 11.12
N ARG A 207 2.32 29.55 11.14
CA ARG A 207 3.69 29.95 11.46
C ARG A 207 3.69 31.01 12.56
N GLN A 208 4.82 31.20 13.22
CA GLN A 208 5.00 32.29 14.17
C GLN A 208 4.86 33.64 13.46
N VAL A 209 4.28 34.62 14.14
CA VAL A 209 4.08 35.99 13.63
C VAL A 209 4.79 36.93 14.61
N SER A 210 6.04 37.28 14.29
CA SER A 210 6.96 37.97 15.21
C SER A 210 6.43 39.28 15.78
N GLN A 211 5.59 40.00 15.04
CA GLN A 211 4.98 41.25 15.48
C GLN A 211 3.96 41.06 16.62
N LEU A 212 3.30 39.90 16.69
CA LEU A 212 2.28 39.59 17.71
C LEU A 212 2.87 38.97 18.98
N ASP A 213 4.10 38.44 18.93
CA ASP A 213 4.76 37.79 20.07
C ASP A 213 5.03 38.76 21.23
N LYS A 214 5.13 40.07 20.95
CA LYS A 214 5.35 41.11 21.97
C LYS A 214 4.08 41.50 22.73
N VAL A 215 2.91 41.25 22.14
CA VAL A 215 1.60 41.71 22.65
C VAL A 215 0.68 40.56 23.07
N ALA A 216 1.06 39.31 22.81
CA ALA A 216 0.28 38.13 23.14
C ALA A 216 1.14 37.04 23.79
N ALA A 217 0.58 36.30 24.74
CA ALA A 217 1.20 35.10 25.27
C ALA A 217 1.23 34.01 24.19
N THR A 218 2.38 33.40 23.95
CA THR A 218 2.54 32.46 22.83
C THR A 218 2.45 31.00 23.26
N ILE A 219 1.64 30.20 22.57
CA ILE A 219 1.55 28.74 22.74
C ILE A 219 1.90 28.06 21.43
N LYS A 220 3.01 27.33 21.41
CA LYS A 220 3.43 26.52 20.26
C LYS A 220 2.81 25.12 20.39
N VAL A 221 1.97 24.74 19.43
CA VAL A 221 1.43 23.39 19.35
C VAL A 221 2.43 22.49 18.61
N PRO A 222 2.99 21.45 19.25
CA PRO A 222 3.99 20.60 18.63
C PRO A 222 3.36 19.69 17.54
N PRO A 223 4.02 19.52 16.38
CA PRO A 223 3.58 18.61 15.34
C PRO A 223 3.59 17.15 15.83
N LEU A 224 2.75 16.31 15.22
CA LEU A 224 2.53 14.93 15.66
C LEU A 224 3.80 14.06 15.53
N ARG A 225 4.65 14.33 14.52
CA ARG A 225 5.94 13.65 14.32
C ARG A 225 6.94 13.77 15.49
N LEU A 226 6.78 14.77 16.37
CA LEU A 226 7.63 14.90 17.57
C LEU A 226 7.09 14.13 18.78
N ARG A 227 5.90 13.55 18.65
CA ARG A 227 5.18 12.83 19.72
C ARG A 227 4.52 11.54 19.19
N PRO A 228 5.28 10.63 18.56
CA PRO A 228 4.71 9.41 17.97
C PRO A 228 3.99 8.53 19.00
N SER A 229 4.42 8.54 20.27
CA SER A 229 3.75 7.83 21.37
C SER A 229 2.28 8.23 21.58
N ASP A 230 1.88 9.45 21.17
CA ASP A 230 0.50 9.93 21.32
C ASP A 230 -0.44 9.37 20.24
N ILE A 231 0.09 8.79 19.16
CA ILE A 231 -0.71 8.26 18.04
C ILE A 231 -1.62 7.13 18.52
N LYS A 232 -1.12 6.24 19.38
CA LYS A 232 -1.90 5.15 19.99
C LYS A 232 -3.11 5.66 20.78
N ASP A 233 -2.95 6.77 21.48
CA ASP A 233 -4.03 7.34 22.31
C ASP A 233 -5.03 8.12 21.44
N LEU A 234 -4.56 8.83 20.42
CA LEU A 234 -5.40 9.49 19.42
C LEU A 234 -6.26 8.48 18.66
N GLN A 235 -5.67 7.36 18.23
CA GLN A 235 -6.41 6.29 17.56
C GLN A 235 -7.52 5.74 18.45
N ARG A 236 -7.19 5.35 19.70
CA ARG A 236 -8.19 4.82 20.65
C ARG A 236 -9.32 5.81 20.88
N TYR A 237 -9.00 7.11 20.95
CA TYR A 237 -10.01 8.14 21.05
C TYR A 237 -10.91 8.21 19.82
N PHE A 238 -10.35 8.26 18.60
CA PHE A 238 -11.15 8.41 17.37
C PHE A 238 -12.02 7.20 17.08
N VAL A 239 -11.55 5.98 17.37
CA VAL A 239 -12.39 4.77 17.28
C VAL A 239 -13.60 4.88 18.21
N ARG A 240 -13.39 5.26 19.48
CA ARG A 240 -14.47 5.44 20.45
C ARG A 240 -15.42 6.57 20.05
N GLU A 241 -14.90 7.63 19.45
CA GLU A 241 -15.69 8.75 18.96
C GLU A 241 -16.60 8.33 17.80
N LEU A 242 -16.08 7.60 16.83
CA LEU A 242 -16.86 7.07 15.70
C LEU A 242 -17.96 6.12 16.17
N ALA A 243 -17.64 5.22 17.10
CA ALA A 243 -18.62 4.32 17.69
C ALA A 243 -19.81 5.07 18.33
N ARG A 244 -19.53 6.16 19.06
CA ARG A 244 -20.57 6.98 19.69
C ARG A 244 -21.45 7.70 18.68
N ARG A 245 -20.91 8.10 17.53
CA ARG A 245 -21.66 8.76 16.45
C ARG A 245 -22.58 7.79 15.73
N SER A 246 -22.10 6.60 15.41
CA SER A 246 -22.88 5.58 14.71
C SER A 246 -24.02 5.00 15.56
N ALA A 247 -23.88 5.01 16.89
CA ALA A 247 -24.88 4.45 17.80
C ALA A 247 -26.03 5.41 18.19
N GLY A 248 -26.04 6.66 17.74
CA GLY A 248 -27.17 7.58 18.00
C GLY A 248 -27.24 8.18 19.43
N GLY A 249 -26.17 8.08 20.23
CA GLY A 249 -26.09 8.78 21.52
C GLY A 249 -25.31 8.02 22.60
N PRO A 250 -25.09 8.65 23.78
CA PRO A 250 -24.48 7.96 24.91
C PRO A 250 -25.47 6.97 25.52
N GLY A 251 -25.29 5.66 25.26
CA GLY A 251 -26.06 4.58 25.89
C GLY A 251 -26.39 3.37 25.01
N SER A 252 -26.11 3.42 23.72
CA SER A 252 -26.46 2.37 22.75
C SER A 252 -25.24 1.49 22.41
N GLY A 253 -25.23 0.27 22.93
CA GLY A 253 -24.35 -0.82 22.53
C GLY A 253 -22.90 -0.79 23.08
N PRO A 254 -22.23 -1.96 23.13
CA PRO A 254 -20.81 -2.02 23.46
C PRO A 254 -19.98 -1.27 22.42
N SER A 255 -19.02 -0.46 22.86
CA SER A 255 -18.05 0.16 21.95
C SER A 255 -17.31 -0.95 21.18
N PRO A 256 -17.18 -0.87 19.86
CA PRO A 256 -16.40 -1.81 19.08
C PRO A 256 -14.97 -1.84 19.64
N ARG A 257 -14.53 -3.02 20.11
CA ARG A 257 -13.16 -3.23 20.63
C ARG A 257 -12.19 -3.31 19.46
N VAL A 258 -11.94 -2.17 18.81
CA VAL A 258 -11.03 -2.12 17.67
C VAL A 258 -9.61 -1.89 18.18
N ASP A 259 -8.82 -2.96 18.22
CA ASP A 259 -7.40 -2.91 18.53
C ASP A 259 -6.57 -2.91 17.24
N LEU A 260 -5.30 -2.52 17.32
CA LEU A 260 -4.37 -2.56 16.18
C LEU A 260 -3.37 -3.69 16.37
N THR A 261 -2.98 -4.31 15.27
CA THR A 261 -1.81 -5.19 15.29
C THR A 261 -0.55 -4.39 15.66
N PRO A 262 0.45 -5.01 16.30
CA PRO A 262 1.72 -4.33 16.59
C PRO A 262 2.41 -3.80 15.31
N ALA A 263 2.24 -4.49 14.17
CA ALA A 263 2.74 -4.05 12.88
C ALA A 263 2.04 -2.77 12.40
N ALA A 264 0.71 -2.71 12.48
CA ALA A 264 -0.07 -1.51 12.15
C ALA A 264 0.32 -0.31 13.03
N LEU A 265 0.52 -0.53 14.34
CA LEU A 265 0.93 0.54 15.24
C LEU A 265 2.32 1.08 14.87
N ARG A 266 3.31 0.21 14.61
CA ARG A 266 4.65 0.62 14.17
C ARG A 266 4.60 1.41 12.85
N GLN A 267 3.75 1.01 11.91
CA GLN A 267 3.55 1.72 10.65
C GLN A 267 2.98 3.12 10.88
N LEU A 268 1.98 3.26 11.77
CA LEU A 268 1.40 4.56 12.10
C LEU A 268 2.38 5.45 12.85
N GLU A 269 3.18 4.90 13.77
CA GLU A 269 4.18 5.64 14.55
C GLU A 269 5.36 6.12 13.71
N SER A 270 5.72 5.38 12.65
CA SER A 270 6.81 5.75 11.74
C SER A 270 6.41 6.76 10.67
N TYR A 271 5.11 7.01 10.48
CA TYR A 271 4.63 7.97 9.48
C TYR A 271 4.77 9.42 9.97
N GLY A 272 5.09 10.34 9.05
CA GLY A 272 5.40 11.74 9.36
C GLY A 272 4.19 12.62 9.70
N TRP A 273 2.97 12.17 9.42
CA TRP A 273 1.70 12.90 9.67
C TRP A 273 1.71 14.37 9.23
N PRO A 274 1.90 14.67 7.93
CA PRO A 274 1.87 16.04 7.42
C PRO A 274 0.55 16.79 7.71
N GLY A 275 -0.58 16.08 7.77
CA GLY A 275 -1.89 16.64 8.17
C GLY A 275 -2.18 16.51 9.67
N ASN A 276 -1.20 16.11 10.48
CA ASN A 276 -1.26 16.02 11.93
C ASN A 276 -2.53 15.28 12.43
N ILE A 277 -3.25 15.84 13.41
CA ILE A 277 -4.36 15.18 14.09
C ILE A 277 -5.56 15.00 13.16
N THR A 278 -5.78 15.94 12.24
CA THR A 278 -6.86 15.87 11.25
C THR A 278 -6.65 14.69 10.30
N GLU A 279 -5.41 14.42 9.87
CA GLU A 279 -5.07 13.25 9.06
C GLU A 279 -5.26 11.94 9.83
N VAL A 280 -4.86 11.89 11.11
CA VAL A 280 -5.11 10.71 11.98
C VAL A 280 -6.60 10.40 12.05
N ALA A 281 -7.44 11.41 12.29
CA ALA A 281 -8.88 11.23 12.38
C ALA A 281 -9.44 10.59 11.10
N LEU A 282 -9.07 11.14 9.93
CA LEU A 282 -9.49 10.64 8.63
C LEU A 282 -8.96 9.23 8.33
N VAL A 283 -7.69 8.94 8.65
CA VAL A 283 -7.09 7.63 8.45
C VAL A 283 -7.79 6.57 9.31
N VAL A 284 -8.06 6.87 10.58
CA VAL A 284 -8.76 5.96 11.49
C VAL A 284 -10.21 5.76 11.07
N GLU A 285 -10.91 6.82 10.69
CA GLU A 285 -12.28 6.75 10.18
C GLU A 285 -12.38 5.84 8.95
N ARG A 286 -11.51 6.07 7.96
CA ARG A 286 -11.42 5.20 6.78
C ARG A 286 -11.08 3.76 7.15
N ALA A 287 -10.19 3.55 8.11
CA ALA A 287 -9.81 2.20 8.52
C ALA A 287 -10.95 1.44 9.20
N VAL A 288 -11.72 2.10 10.07
CA VAL A 288 -12.90 1.52 10.70
C VAL A 288 -13.97 1.21 9.64
N LEU A 289 -14.21 2.13 8.69
CA LEU A 289 -15.12 1.88 7.56
C LEU A 289 -14.64 0.72 6.69
N GLN A 290 -13.33 0.60 6.43
CA GLN A 290 -12.71 -0.52 5.72
C GLN A 290 -12.68 -1.82 6.55
N ALA A 291 -12.96 -1.79 7.86
CA ALA A 291 -13.08 -2.95 8.73
C ALA A 291 -14.53 -3.38 9.03
N GLY A 292 -15.52 -2.49 8.89
CA GLY A 292 -16.94 -2.84 8.74
C GLY A 292 -17.60 -3.42 9.98
N GLU A 293 -18.72 -4.14 9.79
CA GLU A 293 -19.46 -4.81 10.87
C GLU A 293 -18.60 -5.84 11.64
N ALA A 294 -17.57 -6.40 11.01
CA ALA A 294 -16.58 -7.25 11.69
C ALA A 294 -15.83 -6.51 12.82
N ALA A 295 -15.75 -5.17 12.78
CA ALA A 295 -15.24 -4.35 13.87
C ALA A 295 -16.23 -4.17 15.02
N ALA A 296 -17.53 -4.30 14.75
CA ALA A 296 -18.61 -4.13 15.72
C ALA A 296 -18.84 -5.36 16.60
N GLU A 297 -18.71 -6.58 16.05
CA GLU A 297 -19.20 -7.78 16.75
C GLU A 297 -18.17 -8.54 17.60
N GLN A 298 -16.87 -8.54 17.25
CA GLN A 298 -15.90 -9.47 17.87
C GLN A 298 -14.55 -8.85 18.27
N GLY A 299 -14.45 -7.52 18.23
CA GLY A 299 -13.19 -6.82 18.43
C GLY A 299 -12.22 -7.03 17.27
N ALA A 300 -12.42 -6.28 16.18
CA ALA A 300 -11.52 -6.39 15.02
C ALA A 300 -10.13 -5.86 15.36
N GLN A 301 -9.12 -6.65 15.04
CA GLN A 301 -7.76 -6.15 14.91
C GLN A 301 -7.60 -5.48 13.53
N LEU A 302 -7.39 -4.17 13.52
CA LEU A 302 -6.99 -3.44 12.32
C LEU A 302 -5.52 -3.76 12.03
N THR A 303 -5.30 -4.30 10.84
CA THR A 303 -3.97 -4.60 10.31
C THR A 303 -3.39 -3.41 9.54
N GLU A 304 -2.10 -3.45 9.31
CA GLU A 304 -1.29 -2.51 8.53
C GLU A 304 -1.87 -2.27 7.14
N ASP A 305 -2.47 -3.29 6.52
CA ASP A 305 -3.08 -3.19 5.21
C ASP A 305 -4.17 -2.13 5.22
N VAL A 306 -4.96 -2.02 6.28
CA VAL A 306 -6.07 -1.05 6.33
C VAL A 306 -5.55 0.40 6.32
N PHE A 307 -4.34 0.63 6.80
CA PHE A 307 -3.74 1.94 6.90
C PHE A 307 -2.89 2.27 5.67
N TRP A 308 -3.37 3.22 4.87
CA TRP A 308 -2.59 3.75 3.76
C TRP A 308 -2.68 5.27 3.66
N PHE A 309 -1.53 5.84 3.31
CA PHE A 309 -1.31 7.27 3.22
C PHE A 309 -1.26 7.66 1.74
N ALA A 310 -1.97 8.71 1.36
CA ALA A 310 -1.94 9.22 0.00
C ALA A 310 -0.51 9.71 -0.32
N LYS A 311 0.25 8.92 -1.07
CA LYS A 311 1.54 9.35 -1.63
C LYS A 311 1.26 9.88 -3.03
N GLN A 312 1.68 11.12 -3.29
CA GLN A 312 1.84 11.57 -4.67
C GLN A 312 2.98 10.78 -5.30
N ALA A 313 2.67 9.64 -5.92
CA ALA A 313 3.63 8.95 -6.75
C ALA A 313 3.95 9.86 -7.94
N LYS A 314 5.23 10.04 -8.26
CA LYS A 314 5.62 10.66 -9.53
C LYS A 314 5.22 9.67 -10.64
N ASP A 315 4.09 9.93 -11.29
CA ASP A 315 3.56 9.14 -12.41
C ASP A 315 4.35 9.36 -13.71
N ARG A 316 5.68 9.18 -13.65
CA ARG A 316 6.51 9.20 -14.87
C ARG A 316 6.36 7.86 -15.59
N PHE A 317 6.08 7.91 -16.90
CA PHE A 317 5.97 6.76 -17.80
C PHE A 317 4.85 5.76 -17.44
N ARG A 318 3.71 6.25 -16.94
CA ARG A 318 2.51 5.44 -16.73
C ARG A 318 1.37 5.89 -17.63
N LEU A 319 0.79 4.99 -18.41
CA LEU A 319 -0.36 5.24 -19.28
C LEU A 319 -1.57 4.45 -18.77
N ASN A 320 -2.70 5.09 -18.51
CA ASN A 320 -3.93 4.39 -18.12
C ASN A 320 -4.61 3.77 -19.36
N LEU A 321 -4.51 2.45 -19.50
CA LEU A 321 -5.08 1.68 -20.61
C LEU A 321 -6.60 1.73 -20.64
N LEU A 322 -7.27 1.83 -19.47
CA LEU A 322 -8.73 1.91 -19.41
C LEU A 322 -9.26 3.25 -19.91
N ALA A 323 -8.47 4.32 -19.74
CA ALA A 323 -8.79 5.63 -20.27
C ALA A 323 -8.44 5.74 -21.77
N ALA A 324 -7.32 5.14 -22.18
CA ALA A 324 -6.87 5.14 -23.57
C ALA A 324 -7.76 4.27 -24.49
N TYR A 325 -8.31 3.17 -23.98
CA TYR A 325 -9.12 2.24 -24.76
C TYR A 325 -10.42 1.84 -24.01
N PRO A 326 -11.51 2.61 -24.16
CA PRO A 326 -12.78 2.36 -23.48
C PRO A 326 -13.41 0.96 -23.68
N PRO A 327 -13.32 0.32 -24.86
CA PRO A 327 -13.84 -1.04 -25.04
C PRO A 327 -13.19 -2.06 -24.09
N LEU A 328 -11.91 -1.91 -23.77
CA LEU A 328 -11.23 -2.77 -22.79
C LEU A 328 -11.80 -2.58 -21.38
N ARG A 329 -12.17 -1.35 -21.00
CA ARG A 329 -12.85 -1.11 -19.71
C ARG A 329 -14.19 -1.85 -19.66
N GLN A 330 -14.96 -1.85 -20.76
CA GLN A 330 -16.22 -2.58 -20.83
C GLN A 330 -16.00 -4.09 -20.76
N LEU A 331 -15.04 -4.63 -21.51
CA LEU A 331 -14.69 -6.06 -21.50
C LEU A 331 -14.27 -6.53 -20.10
N LEU A 332 -13.35 -5.82 -19.45
CA LEU A 332 -12.85 -6.17 -18.11
C LEU A 332 -13.88 -5.99 -17.00
N ARG A 333 -14.91 -5.16 -17.21
CA ARG A 333 -16.05 -5.04 -16.29
C ARG A 333 -17.14 -6.08 -16.55
N SER A 334 -17.29 -6.53 -17.80
CA SER A 334 -18.28 -7.53 -18.19
C SER A 334 -18.05 -8.87 -17.48
N GLY A 335 -19.08 -9.73 -17.44
CA GLY A 335 -18.98 -11.10 -16.91
C GLY A 335 -17.99 -12.02 -17.66
N LEU A 336 -17.49 -11.60 -18.84
CA LEU A 336 -16.57 -12.41 -19.65
C LEU A 336 -15.24 -12.66 -18.92
N TRP A 337 -14.59 -11.61 -18.40
CA TRP A 337 -13.30 -11.72 -17.73
C TRP A 337 -13.39 -11.64 -16.21
N PRO A 338 -12.91 -12.60 -15.41
CA PRO A 338 -12.46 -13.94 -15.80
C PRO A 338 -13.58 -14.99 -15.72
N ASN A 339 -14.78 -14.63 -15.27
CA ASN A 339 -15.81 -15.59 -14.86
C ASN A 339 -16.30 -16.49 -16.00
N ALA A 340 -16.59 -15.96 -17.19
CA ALA A 340 -17.02 -16.80 -18.32
C ALA A 340 -15.92 -17.76 -18.77
N ILE A 341 -14.66 -17.34 -18.77
CA ILE A 341 -13.52 -18.22 -19.10
C ILE A 341 -13.37 -19.33 -18.04
N ASN A 342 -13.51 -18.97 -16.77
CA ASN A 342 -13.34 -19.91 -15.66
C ASN A 342 -14.44 -20.95 -15.63
N PHE A 343 -15.69 -20.51 -15.58
CA PHE A 343 -16.84 -21.39 -15.40
C PHE A 343 -17.43 -21.92 -16.71
N GLY A 344 -17.14 -21.28 -17.85
CA GLY A 344 -17.61 -21.73 -19.17
C GLY A 344 -16.62 -22.63 -19.92
N PHE A 345 -15.32 -22.52 -19.66
CA PHE A 345 -14.29 -23.29 -20.37
C PHE A 345 -13.37 -24.05 -19.40
N THR A 346 -12.70 -23.35 -18.50
CA THR A 346 -11.60 -23.92 -17.70
C THR A 346 -12.08 -25.01 -16.74
N ALA A 347 -13.27 -24.85 -16.14
CA ALA A 347 -13.92 -25.84 -15.27
C ALA A 347 -14.18 -27.20 -15.94
N TYR A 348 -14.31 -27.22 -17.28
CA TYR A 348 -14.59 -28.43 -18.06
C TYR A 348 -13.37 -28.96 -18.82
N ALA A 349 -12.48 -28.06 -19.27
CA ALA A 349 -11.25 -28.44 -19.95
C ALA A 349 -10.22 -29.07 -19.00
N TYR A 350 -10.07 -28.53 -17.78
CA TYR A 350 -9.11 -29.06 -16.81
C TYR A 350 -9.30 -30.53 -16.40
N PRO A 351 -10.51 -31.00 -16.00
CA PRO A 351 -10.69 -32.39 -15.60
C PRO A 351 -10.53 -33.34 -16.78
N LEU A 352 -10.84 -32.89 -18.01
CA LEU A 352 -10.54 -33.62 -19.23
C LEU A 352 -9.03 -33.78 -19.43
N ILE A 353 -8.25 -32.70 -19.27
CA ILE A 353 -6.78 -32.74 -19.34
C ILE A 353 -6.22 -33.70 -18.29
N VAL A 354 -6.68 -33.60 -17.04
CA VAL A 354 -6.24 -34.51 -15.96
C VAL A 354 -6.61 -35.96 -16.28
N ALA A 355 -7.80 -36.21 -16.82
CA ALA A 355 -8.21 -37.55 -17.22
C ALA A 355 -7.35 -38.11 -18.36
N LEU A 356 -7.00 -37.28 -19.35
CA LEU A 356 -6.09 -37.66 -20.44
C LEU A 356 -4.65 -37.94 -19.95
N LEU A 357 -4.20 -37.24 -18.91
CA LEU A 357 -2.89 -37.51 -18.31
C LEU A 357 -2.87 -38.84 -17.53
N LEU A 358 -3.95 -39.18 -16.82
CA LEU A 358 -4.03 -40.39 -16.01
C LEU A 358 -4.40 -41.66 -16.79
N TRP A 359 -5.34 -41.54 -17.72
CA TRP A 359 -5.91 -42.68 -18.45
C TRP A 359 -5.61 -42.68 -19.95
N GLY A 360 -4.97 -41.62 -20.47
CA GLY A 360 -4.47 -41.61 -21.83
C GLY A 360 -3.19 -42.45 -22.00
N PRO A 361 -2.65 -42.51 -23.23
CA PRO A 361 -1.41 -43.23 -23.53
C PRO A 361 -0.29 -42.78 -22.59
N GLN A 362 0.29 -43.74 -21.86
CA GLN A 362 1.38 -43.46 -20.93
C GLN A 362 2.70 -43.47 -21.69
N ALA A 363 3.31 -42.29 -21.82
CA ALA A 363 4.67 -42.15 -22.28
C ALA A 363 5.61 -42.52 -21.13
N SER A 364 6.54 -43.45 -21.37
CA SER A 364 7.60 -43.81 -20.43
C SER A 364 8.98 -43.29 -20.85
N ALA A 365 9.10 -42.76 -22.08
CA ALA A 365 10.30 -42.10 -22.59
C ALA A 365 9.97 -40.78 -23.31
N ARG A 366 10.95 -39.86 -23.38
CA ARG A 366 10.83 -38.56 -24.07
C ARG A 366 10.44 -38.69 -25.55
N ALA A 367 10.82 -39.78 -26.21
CA ALA A 367 10.43 -40.09 -27.59
C ALA A 367 8.93 -40.38 -27.74
N ASP A 368 8.26 -40.85 -26.67
CA ASP A 368 6.84 -41.21 -26.68
C ASP A 368 5.92 -40.03 -26.36
N ARG A 369 6.50 -38.85 -26.05
CA ARG A 369 5.77 -37.60 -25.76
C ARG A 369 4.79 -37.22 -26.88
N LEU A 370 5.10 -37.65 -28.11
CA LEU A 370 4.28 -37.47 -29.31
C LEU A 370 2.98 -38.31 -29.32
N HIS A 371 2.75 -39.19 -28.35
CA HIS A 371 1.53 -40.00 -28.27
C HIS A 371 0.52 -39.51 -27.20
N ASN A 372 0.89 -38.52 -26.39
CA ASN A 372 -0.02 -37.91 -25.40
C ASN A 372 -0.12 -36.39 -25.61
N PRO A 373 -1.13 -35.90 -26.37
CA PRO A 373 -1.28 -34.47 -26.66
C PRO A 373 -1.48 -33.62 -25.39
N ALA A 374 -2.04 -34.18 -24.31
CA ALA A 374 -2.23 -33.43 -23.07
C ALA A 374 -0.89 -33.06 -22.41
N LEU A 375 0.12 -33.93 -22.51
CA LEU A 375 1.46 -33.67 -22.01
C LEU A 375 2.14 -32.55 -22.82
N ALA A 376 2.03 -32.58 -24.15
CA ALA A 376 2.57 -31.55 -25.04
C ALA A 376 1.87 -30.19 -24.87
N VAL A 377 0.53 -30.17 -24.75
CA VAL A 377 -0.21 -28.93 -24.45
C VAL A 377 0.27 -28.32 -23.14
N PHE A 378 0.48 -29.13 -22.10
CA PHE A 378 0.84 -28.63 -20.78
C PHE A 378 2.30 -28.17 -20.70
N TRP A 379 3.27 -29.01 -21.08
CA TRP A 379 4.70 -28.72 -20.90
C TRP A 379 5.34 -27.96 -22.05
N ASP A 380 4.88 -28.15 -23.29
CA ASP A 380 5.53 -27.55 -24.47
C ASP A 380 4.84 -26.27 -24.94
N CYS A 381 3.53 -26.14 -24.69
CA CYS A 381 2.77 -24.94 -25.05
C CYS A 381 2.50 -24.04 -23.84
N TRP A 382 1.70 -24.52 -22.89
CA TRP A 382 1.16 -23.71 -21.80
C TRP A 382 2.25 -23.19 -20.87
N TRP A 383 3.12 -24.06 -20.39
CA TRP A 383 4.15 -23.69 -19.42
C TRP A 383 5.15 -22.65 -19.95
N PRO A 384 5.70 -22.76 -21.18
CA PRO A 384 6.54 -21.71 -21.75
C PRO A 384 5.78 -20.39 -22.00
N LEU A 385 4.50 -20.46 -22.42
CA LEU A 385 3.65 -19.26 -22.61
C LEU A 385 3.45 -18.48 -21.31
N VAL A 386 3.41 -19.17 -20.16
CA VAL A 386 3.38 -18.52 -18.85
C VAL A 386 4.62 -17.62 -18.66
N PHE A 387 5.82 -18.09 -18.99
CA PHE A 387 7.05 -17.29 -18.88
C PHE A 387 7.15 -16.15 -19.88
N VAL A 388 6.65 -16.34 -21.11
CA VAL A 388 6.55 -15.27 -22.12
C VAL A 388 5.64 -14.15 -21.64
N SER A 389 4.53 -14.50 -20.96
CA SER A 389 3.54 -13.52 -20.53
C SER A 389 3.96 -12.66 -19.33
N PHE A 390 4.90 -13.10 -18.48
CA PHE A 390 5.19 -12.43 -17.20
C PHE A 390 5.63 -10.96 -17.33
N PRO A 391 6.59 -10.60 -18.22
CA PRO A 391 7.00 -9.21 -18.38
C PRO A 391 5.88 -8.30 -18.90
N LEU A 392 4.81 -8.88 -19.45
CA LEU A 392 3.69 -8.15 -20.03
C LEU A 392 2.51 -8.08 -19.07
N LEU A 393 2.00 -9.23 -18.63
CA LEU A 393 0.68 -9.39 -18.02
C LEU A 393 0.72 -9.78 -16.53
N GLY A 394 1.90 -9.88 -15.92
CA GLY A 394 2.04 -10.18 -14.50
C GLY A 394 1.40 -11.53 -14.12
N ARG A 395 0.54 -11.56 -13.09
CA ARG A 395 -0.12 -12.79 -12.62
C ARG A 395 -1.43 -13.13 -13.35
N VAL A 396 -1.59 -12.76 -14.62
CA VAL A 396 -2.86 -12.93 -15.35
C VAL A 396 -3.40 -14.37 -15.33
N TRP A 397 -2.51 -15.37 -15.40
CA TRP A 397 -2.89 -16.79 -15.33
C TRP A 397 -3.48 -17.19 -13.96
N CYS A 398 -3.20 -16.43 -12.90
CA CYS A 398 -3.86 -16.65 -11.60
C CYS A 398 -5.32 -16.18 -11.59
N ALA A 399 -5.76 -15.32 -12.54
CA ALA A 399 -7.17 -14.99 -12.72
C ALA A 399 -7.95 -16.18 -13.32
N VAL A 400 -7.31 -16.93 -14.21
CA VAL A 400 -7.89 -18.07 -14.95
C VAL A 400 -7.35 -19.43 -14.53
N CYS A 401 -6.94 -19.53 -13.26
CA CYS A 401 -6.28 -20.71 -12.72
C CYS A 401 -7.26 -21.87 -12.48
N PRO A 402 -7.03 -23.07 -13.05
CA PRO A 402 -7.93 -24.21 -12.90
C PRO A 402 -8.03 -24.71 -11.45
N PHE A 403 -6.92 -24.71 -10.70
CA PHE A 403 -6.88 -25.18 -9.31
C PHE A 403 -7.87 -24.43 -8.42
N MET A 404 -8.00 -23.13 -8.64
CA MET A 404 -8.80 -22.27 -7.76
C MET A 404 -10.28 -22.24 -8.15
N ILE A 405 -10.63 -22.68 -9.35
CA ILE A 405 -12.04 -22.80 -9.76
C ILE A 405 -12.72 -23.83 -8.88
N TYR A 406 -12.13 -25.03 -8.73
CA TYR A 406 -12.69 -26.08 -7.85
C TYR A 406 -12.78 -25.66 -6.40
N GLY A 407 -11.78 -24.94 -5.88
CA GLY A 407 -11.87 -24.39 -4.53
C GLY A 407 -13.03 -23.41 -4.39
N GLU A 408 -13.30 -22.58 -5.39
CA GLU A 408 -14.45 -21.67 -5.39
C GLU A 408 -15.80 -22.41 -5.51
N LEU A 409 -15.89 -23.47 -6.32
CA LEU A 409 -17.08 -24.33 -6.38
C LEU A 409 -17.37 -24.95 -5.01
N VAL A 410 -16.36 -25.53 -4.35
CA VAL A 410 -16.50 -26.14 -3.02
C VAL A 410 -16.89 -25.09 -1.98
N GLN A 411 -16.30 -23.90 -2.06
CA GLN A 411 -16.63 -22.80 -1.16
C GLN A 411 -18.10 -22.39 -1.31
N ARG A 412 -18.57 -22.18 -2.55
CA ARG A 412 -19.97 -21.84 -2.85
C ARG A 412 -20.93 -22.92 -2.36
N TRP A 413 -20.61 -24.19 -2.60
CA TRP A 413 -21.40 -25.32 -2.13
C TRP A 413 -21.49 -25.34 -0.60
N ARG A 414 -20.37 -25.28 0.12
CA ARG A 414 -20.35 -25.27 1.61
C ARG A 414 -21.13 -24.11 2.22
N THR A 415 -21.11 -22.93 1.58
CA THR A 415 -21.86 -21.77 2.06
C THR A 415 -23.32 -21.76 1.63
N SER A 416 -23.70 -22.63 0.70
CA SER A 416 -25.10 -22.77 0.26
C SER A 416 -25.93 -23.59 1.24
N PRO A 417 -27.27 -23.49 1.20
CA PRO A 417 -28.15 -24.35 2.00
C PRO A 417 -27.89 -25.85 1.79
N ALA A 418 -27.53 -26.26 0.57
CA ALA A 418 -27.25 -27.65 0.23
C ALA A 418 -25.95 -28.20 0.85
N GLY A 419 -24.99 -27.33 1.17
CA GLY A 419 -23.72 -27.71 1.82
C GLY A 419 -23.68 -27.40 3.32
N GLY A 420 -24.83 -27.14 3.93
CA GLY A 420 -24.97 -26.92 5.38
C GLY A 420 -24.70 -25.49 5.85
N SER A 421 -24.67 -24.50 4.94
CA SER A 421 -24.50 -23.06 5.29
C SER A 421 -23.32 -22.80 6.23
N ALA A 422 -22.20 -23.49 5.99
CA ALA A 422 -21.06 -23.48 6.90
C ALA A 422 -20.39 -22.10 6.95
N LYS A 423 -20.09 -21.61 8.17
CA LYS A 423 -19.30 -20.40 8.38
C LYS A 423 -17.81 -20.71 8.21
N LEU A 424 -17.19 -20.13 7.18
CA LEU A 424 -15.77 -20.31 6.87
C LEU A 424 -14.88 -19.55 7.86
N ARG A 425 -13.65 -20.06 8.09
CA ARG A 425 -12.68 -19.41 8.98
C ARG A 425 -12.02 -18.21 8.29
N LYS A 426 -11.75 -17.15 9.05
CA LYS A 426 -10.91 -16.04 8.58
C LYS A 426 -9.46 -16.46 8.43
N TRP A 427 -8.69 -15.72 7.64
CA TRP A 427 -7.27 -16.01 7.43
C TRP A 427 -6.46 -15.84 8.73
N PRO A 428 -5.66 -16.84 9.15
CA PRO A 428 -4.72 -16.68 10.25
C PRO A 428 -3.48 -15.92 9.75
N ARG A 429 -3.62 -14.61 9.49
CA ARG A 429 -2.61 -13.81 8.76
C ARG A 429 -1.21 -13.88 9.35
N GLU A 430 -1.07 -13.69 10.67
CA GLU A 430 0.24 -13.73 11.33
C GLU A 430 0.94 -15.09 11.15
N ALA A 431 0.20 -16.19 11.30
CA ALA A 431 0.74 -17.52 11.09
C ALA A 431 1.04 -17.79 9.61
N ALA A 432 0.16 -17.36 8.70
CA ALA A 432 0.33 -17.53 7.26
C ALA A 432 1.52 -16.73 6.72
N GLU A 433 1.80 -15.55 7.26
CA GLU A 433 2.96 -14.74 6.89
C GLU A 433 4.26 -15.29 7.46
N ARG A 434 4.23 -15.84 8.68
CA ARG A 434 5.40 -16.43 9.32
C ARG A 434 5.79 -17.77 8.70
N TYR A 435 4.83 -18.66 8.49
CA TYR A 435 5.08 -20.05 8.05
C TYR A 435 4.85 -20.26 6.55
N GLY A 436 4.12 -19.36 5.87
CA GLY A 436 3.86 -19.47 4.44
C GLY A 436 5.12 -19.49 3.58
N PRO A 437 6.06 -18.52 3.72
CA PRO A 437 7.28 -18.52 2.93
C PRO A 437 8.15 -19.78 3.05
N PRO A 438 8.51 -20.29 4.26
CA PRO A 438 9.29 -21.52 4.36
C PRO A 438 8.51 -22.76 3.90
N PHE A 439 7.19 -22.81 4.14
CA PHE A 439 6.34 -23.88 3.59
C PHE A 439 6.36 -23.89 2.06
N LEU A 440 6.19 -22.72 1.44
CA LEU A 440 6.19 -22.56 -0.02
C LEU A 440 7.55 -22.93 -0.60
N PHE A 441 8.65 -22.51 0.04
CA PHE A 441 10.00 -22.89 -0.37
C PHE A 441 10.19 -24.41 -0.33
N GLY A 442 9.86 -25.06 0.78
CA GLY A 442 9.98 -26.51 0.93
C GLY A 442 9.10 -27.30 -0.04
N LEU A 443 7.85 -26.87 -0.24
CA LEU A 443 6.93 -27.48 -1.19
C LEU A 443 7.44 -27.35 -2.64
N PHE A 444 7.94 -26.18 -3.02
CA PHE A 444 8.48 -25.95 -4.37
C PHE A 444 9.77 -26.75 -4.60
N ALA A 445 10.67 -26.80 -3.61
CA ALA A 445 11.87 -27.64 -3.67
C ALA A 445 11.52 -29.13 -3.82
N ALA A 446 10.53 -29.63 -3.07
CA ALA A 446 10.07 -31.01 -3.19
C ALA A 446 9.50 -31.32 -4.58
N ILE A 447 8.77 -30.37 -5.18
CA ILE A 447 8.27 -30.51 -6.56
C ILE A 447 9.41 -30.54 -7.56
N LEU A 448 10.42 -29.68 -7.44
CA LEU A 448 11.57 -29.66 -8.36
C LEU A 448 12.45 -30.92 -8.23
N VAL A 449 12.63 -31.44 -7.02
CA VAL A 449 13.33 -32.71 -6.82
C VAL A 449 12.52 -33.87 -7.39
N TRP A 450 11.19 -33.86 -7.22
CA TRP A 450 10.33 -34.85 -7.86
C TRP A 450 10.41 -34.74 -9.39
N GLU A 451 10.41 -33.51 -9.92
CA GLU A 451 10.51 -33.22 -11.35
C GLU A 451 11.76 -33.85 -11.96
N GLU A 452 12.92 -33.64 -11.36
CA GLU A 452 14.20 -34.15 -11.84
C GLU A 452 14.34 -35.67 -11.64
N VAL A 453 14.11 -36.15 -10.42
CA VAL A 453 14.50 -37.53 -10.02
C VAL A 453 13.58 -38.59 -10.65
N TRP A 454 12.32 -38.27 -10.91
CA TRP A 454 11.36 -39.18 -11.54
C TRP A 454 11.00 -38.81 -12.99
N ASP A 455 11.72 -37.85 -13.58
CA ASP A 455 11.47 -37.36 -14.95
C ASP A 455 9.98 -37.00 -15.18
N LEU A 456 9.43 -36.23 -14.25
CA LEU A 456 8.00 -35.88 -14.21
C LEU A 456 7.50 -35.26 -15.53
N PRO A 457 8.24 -34.38 -16.23
CA PRO A 457 7.77 -33.76 -17.48
C PRO A 457 7.56 -34.74 -18.63
N ASN A 458 8.12 -35.96 -18.53
CA ASN A 458 7.97 -37.02 -19.53
C ASN A 458 6.98 -38.11 -19.09
N SER A 459 6.52 -38.10 -17.83
CA SER A 459 5.53 -39.05 -17.33
C SER A 459 4.13 -38.42 -17.19
N ALA A 460 3.19 -38.90 -18.00
CA ALA A 460 1.81 -38.41 -18.01
C ALA A 460 1.10 -38.63 -16.66
N ALA A 461 1.17 -39.85 -16.10
CA ALA A 461 0.55 -40.15 -14.81
C ALA A 461 1.12 -39.30 -13.66
N LEU A 462 2.44 -39.12 -13.58
CA LEU A 462 3.07 -38.31 -12.53
C LEU A 462 2.67 -36.83 -12.65
N SER A 463 2.65 -36.31 -13.89
CA SER A 463 2.13 -34.96 -14.17
C SER A 463 0.65 -34.82 -13.74
N GLY A 464 -0.19 -35.82 -14.03
CA GLY A 464 -1.59 -35.85 -13.60
C GLY A 464 -1.76 -35.84 -12.07
N TRP A 465 -0.97 -36.65 -11.35
CA TRP A 465 -0.98 -36.68 -9.88
C TRP A 465 -0.52 -35.36 -9.27
N LEU A 466 0.51 -34.71 -9.82
CA LEU A 466 0.94 -33.38 -9.39
C LEU A 466 -0.22 -32.37 -9.46
N LEU A 467 -0.94 -32.34 -10.59
CA LEU A 467 -2.09 -31.47 -10.79
C LEU A 467 -3.22 -31.75 -9.78
N ILE A 468 -3.52 -33.02 -9.50
CA ILE A 468 -4.52 -33.42 -8.50
C ILE A 468 -4.11 -32.99 -7.10
N ILE A 469 -2.85 -33.20 -6.70
CA ILE A 469 -2.34 -32.85 -5.36
C ILE A 469 -2.42 -31.33 -5.15
N ILE A 470 -2.03 -30.54 -6.15
CA ILE A 470 -2.12 -29.07 -6.08
C ILE A 470 -3.58 -28.61 -6.03
N THR A 471 -4.48 -29.21 -6.83
CA THR A 471 -5.93 -28.94 -6.75
C THR A 471 -6.48 -29.28 -5.37
N ALA A 472 -6.11 -30.43 -4.82
CA ALA A 472 -6.55 -30.88 -3.50
C ALA A 472 -6.15 -29.87 -2.42
N GLY A 473 -4.91 -29.37 -2.45
CA GLY A 473 -4.45 -28.31 -1.55
C GLY A 473 -5.30 -27.03 -1.64
N ALA A 474 -5.62 -26.59 -2.87
CA ALA A 474 -6.49 -25.44 -3.11
C ALA A 474 -7.93 -25.66 -2.60
N VAL A 475 -8.49 -26.83 -2.88
CA VAL A 475 -9.85 -27.23 -2.44
C VAL A 475 -9.95 -27.33 -0.93
N VAL A 476 -9.00 -27.99 -0.27
CA VAL A 476 -8.96 -28.10 1.20
C VAL A 476 -8.89 -26.72 1.84
N CYS A 477 -8.02 -25.83 1.34
CA CYS A 477 -7.94 -24.47 1.86
C CYS A 477 -9.24 -23.69 1.70
N SER A 478 -9.90 -23.79 0.54
CA SER A 478 -11.18 -23.09 0.29
C SER A 478 -12.38 -23.70 0.98
N ALA A 479 -12.32 -24.99 1.34
CA ALA A 479 -13.30 -25.60 2.20
C ALA A 479 -13.19 -25.06 3.64
N LEU A 480 -11.98 -24.75 4.12
CA LEU A 480 -11.74 -24.36 5.52
C LEU A 480 -11.79 -22.84 5.75
N PHE A 481 -11.23 -22.07 4.82
CA PHE A 481 -11.03 -20.63 4.96
C PHE A 481 -11.84 -19.84 3.93
N GLU A 482 -12.21 -18.61 4.28
CA GLU A 482 -12.84 -17.66 3.35
C GLU A 482 -11.86 -17.21 2.25
N ARG A 483 -12.38 -16.86 1.06
CA ARG A 483 -11.59 -16.37 -0.09
C ARG A 483 -10.43 -17.30 -0.49
N ARG A 484 -9.36 -16.75 -1.12
CA ARG A 484 -8.27 -17.51 -1.74
C ARG A 484 -6.97 -17.50 -0.92
N LEU A 485 -6.98 -18.11 0.27
CA LEU A 485 -5.80 -18.23 1.14
C LEU A 485 -4.62 -18.93 0.43
N TRP A 486 -4.91 -20.05 -0.26
CA TRP A 486 -3.91 -20.85 -0.99
C TRP A 486 -3.11 -20.01 -1.98
N CYS A 487 -3.80 -19.22 -2.81
CA CYS A 487 -3.18 -18.38 -3.85
C CYS A 487 -2.28 -17.26 -3.30
N ARG A 488 -2.48 -16.86 -2.04
CA ARG A 488 -1.72 -15.79 -1.39
C ARG A 488 -0.45 -16.32 -0.72
N TYR A 489 -0.55 -17.43 0.02
CA TYR A 489 0.51 -17.85 0.94
C TYR A 489 1.12 -19.24 0.67
N LEU A 490 0.41 -20.15 0.00
CA LEU A 490 0.79 -21.57 -0.04
C LEU A 490 1.05 -22.11 -1.45
N CYS A 491 0.47 -21.49 -2.48
CA CYS A 491 0.56 -21.97 -3.84
C CYS A 491 1.97 -21.79 -4.42
N PRO A 492 2.69 -22.87 -4.79
CA PRO A 492 4.06 -22.79 -5.32
C PRO A 492 4.13 -21.96 -6.61
N ILE A 493 3.26 -22.28 -7.58
CA ILE A 493 3.13 -21.54 -8.84
C ILE A 493 2.69 -20.09 -8.58
N GLY A 494 1.83 -19.87 -7.58
CA GLY A 494 1.39 -18.53 -7.18
C GLY A 494 2.55 -17.68 -6.63
N GLY A 495 3.45 -18.28 -5.85
CA GLY A 495 4.66 -17.64 -5.34
C GLY A 495 5.61 -17.23 -6.47
N MET A 496 5.92 -18.17 -7.37
CA MET A 496 6.74 -17.91 -8.56
C MET A 496 6.13 -16.80 -9.43
N ASN A 497 4.84 -16.93 -9.80
CA ASN A 497 4.16 -15.94 -10.64
C ASN A 497 4.12 -14.57 -9.95
N GLY A 498 3.94 -14.53 -8.62
CA GLY A 498 3.96 -13.29 -7.86
C GLY A 498 5.32 -12.61 -7.84
N LEU A 499 6.39 -13.39 -7.72
CA LEU A 499 7.76 -12.88 -7.84
C LEU A 499 8.01 -12.31 -9.25
N MET A 500 7.72 -13.09 -10.30
CA MET A 500 7.91 -12.69 -11.70
C MET A 500 7.05 -11.50 -12.11
N ALA A 501 5.85 -11.36 -11.52
CA ALA A 501 4.97 -10.23 -11.82
C ALA A 501 5.56 -8.87 -11.44
N LYS A 502 6.60 -8.79 -10.60
CA LYS A 502 7.33 -7.54 -10.34
C LYS A 502 8.05 -6.99 -11.59
N LEU A 503 8.31 -7.84 -12.59
CA LEU A 503 8.85 -7.44 -13.89
C LEU A 503 7.78 -6.89 -14.85
N SER A 504 6.49 -7.06 -14.54
CA SER A 504 5.42 -6.78 -15.52
C SER A 504 5.25 -5.30 -15.88
N ALA A 505 4.98 -5.08 -17.16
CA ALA A 505 4.67 -3.79 -17.78
C ALA A 505 3.24 -3.31 -17.50
N THR A 506 2.33 -4.19 -17.10
CA THR A 506 0.97 -3.81 -16.74
C THR A 506 0.78 -3.81 -15.23
N GLU A 507 -0.02 -2.91 -14.67
CA GLU A 507 -0.34 -2.88 -13.24
C GLU A 507 -1.80 -2.46 -13.01
N VAL A 508 -2.40 -2.97 -11.93
CA VAL A 508 -3.68 -2.47 -11.41
C VAL A 508 -3.40 -1.60 -10.20
N ARG A 509 -3.83 -0.34 -10.23
CA ARG A 509 -3.70 0.62 -9.13
C ARG A 509 -5.00 1.41 -8.95
N ALA A 510 -5.10 2.20 -7.90
CA ALA A 510 -6.21 3.12 -7.72
C ALA A 510 -5.73 4.56 -7.50
N ARG A 511 -6.57 5.53 -7.89
CA ARG A 511 -6.38 6.94 -7.56
C ARG A 511 -6.51 7.14 -6.06
N GLN A 512 -5.37 7.17 -5.38
CA GLN A 512 -5.30 7.34 -3.92
C GLN A 512 -6.08 8.58 -3.45
N GLY A 513 -6.05 9.69 -4.18
CA GLY A 513 -6.85 10.88 -3.88
C GLY A 513 -8.35 10.57 -3.77
N VAL A 514 -8.94 9.95 -4.79
CA VAL A 514 -10.37 9.58 -4.83
C VAL A 514 -10.70 8.55 -3.75
N CYS A 515 -9.87 7.51 -3.60
CA CYS A 515 -10.08 6.51 -2.55
C CYS A 515 -9.96 7.10 -1.14
N SER A 516 -9.22 8.19 -0.94
CA SER A 516 -9.05 8.82 0.37
C SER A 516 -10.07 9.92 0.66
N GLY A 517 -10.55 10.61 -0.38
CA GLY A 517 -11.41 11.79 -0.24
C GLY A 517 -12.89 11.49 -0.44
N GLU A 518 -13.24 10.51 -1.28
CA GLU A 518 -14.62 10.28 -1.73
C GLU A 518 -15.14 8.87 -1.44
N CYS A 519 -14.28 7.88 -1.23
CA CYS A 519 -14.70 6.49 -1.03
C CYS A 519 -15.09 6.21 0.43
N SER A 520 -16.34 5.80 0.66
CA SER A 520 -16.88 5.38 1.96
C SER A 520 -17.13 3.87 2.07
N THR A 521 -17.31 3.16 0.95
CA THR A 521 -17.84 1.78 0.94
C THR A 521 -16.77 0.69 0.90
N TYR A 522 -15.64 0.95 0.25
CA TYR A 522 -14.54 -0.01 0.08
C TYR A 522 -14.96 -1.37 -0.52
N HIS A 523 -15.99 -1.39 -1.38
CA HIS A 523 -16.50 -2.61 -2.01
C HIS A 523 -15.44 -3.37 -2.82
N CYS A 524 -14.47 -2.68 -3.42
CA CYS A 524 -13.34 -3.32 -4.10
C CYS A 524 -12.48 -4.23 -3.19
N TYR A 525 -12.47 -3.99 -1.88
CA TYR A 525 -11.80 -4.84 -0.90
C TYR A 525 -12.77 -5.80 -0.22
N ARG A 526 -13.95 -5.34 0.23
CA ARG A 526 -14.89 -6.13 1.03
C ARG A 526 -15.87 -6.97 0.25
N GLY A 527 -16.25 -6.49 -0.93
CA GLY A 527 -17.49 -6.86 -1.59
C GLY A 527 -18.66 -6.00 -1.11
N GLY A 528 -19.77 -6.08 -1.82
CA GLY A 528 -21.01 -5.37 -1.53
C GLY A 528 -21.98 -5.35 -2.70
N PRO A 529 -23.16 -4.72 -2.51
CA PRO A 529 -24.15 -4.56 -3.56
C PRO A 529 -23.67 -3.59 -4.65
N ALA A 530 -24.44 -3.49 -5.73
CA ALA A 530 -24.19 -2.49 -6.76
C ALA A 530 -24.46 -1.08 -6.20
N GLU A 531 -23.51 -0.17 -6.37
CA GLU A 531 -23.57 1.22 -5.89
C GLU A 531 -22.76 2.12 -6.82
N GLY A 532 -23.32 3.27 -7.21
CA GLY A 532 -22.68 4.18 -8.17
C GLY A 532 -22.39 3.48 -9.51
N GLU A 533 -21.14 3.56 -9.98
CA GLU A 533 -20.69 2.77 -11.15
C GLU A 533 -20.33 1.31 -10.80
N GLY A 534 -20.30 0.96 -9.52
CA GLY A 534 -19.90 -0.36 -9.02
C GLY A 534 -21.00 -1.39 -9.20
N LEU A 535 -20.62 -2.59 -9.65
CA LEU A 535 -21.48 -3.76 -9.72
C LEU A 535 -21.39 -4.58 -8.42
N ALA A 536 -22.42 -5.38 -8.16
CA ALA A 536 -22.41 -6.33 -7.05
C ALA A 536 -21.22 -7.29 -7.18
N SER A 537 -20.45 -7.40 -6.09
CA SER A 537 -19.16 -8.07 -6.12
C SER A 537 -18.83 -8.70 -4.76
N PRO A 538 -18.16 -9.87 -4.72
CA PRO A 538 -17.59 -10.43 -3.50
C PRO A 538 -16.32 -9.70 -3.01
N GLY A 539 -15.83 -8.69 -3.76
CA GLY A 539 -14.61 -7.95 -3.45
C GLY A 539 -13.33 -8.70 -3.84
N CYS A 540 -12.17 -8.14 -3.51
CA CYS A 540 -10.88 -8.72 -3.90
C CYS A 540 -10.67 -10.12 -3.28
N PRO A 541 -10.47 -11.18 -4.09
CA PRO A 541 -10.34 -12.54 -3.59
C PRO A 541 -9.04 -12.79 -2.79
N LEU A 542 -8.09 -11.86 -2.84
CA LEU A 542 -6.83 -11.92 -2.09
C LEU A 542 -6.73 -10.91 -0.94
N TYR A 543 -7.85 -10.29 -0.53
CA TYR A 543 -7.83 -9.23 0.48
C TYR A 543 -6.82 -8.11 0.15
N SER A 544 -6.79 -7.66 -1.11
CA SER A 544 -5.88 -6.59 -1.53
C SER A 544 -6.69 -5.40 -2.03
N HIS A 545 -6.48 -4.22 -1.44
CA HIS A 545 -7.12 -2.99 -1.91
C HIS A 545 -6.22 -2.34 -2.99
N PRO A 546 -6.76 -1.95 -4.16
CA PRO A 546 -5.93 -1.46 -5.28
C PRO A 546 -5.13 -0.20 -4.96
N ALA A 547 -5.59 0.63 -4.02
CA ALA A 547 -4.86 1.83 -3.58
C ALA A 547 -3.64 1.51 -2.69
N GLN A 548 -3.57 0.31 -2.13
CA GLN A 548 -2.52 -0.15 -1.21
C GLN A 548 -1.43 -0.96 -1.89
N LEU A 549 -1.68 -1.43 -3.12
CA LEU A 549 -0.72 -2.21 -3.88
C LEU A 549 0.54 -1.37 -4.17
N SER A 550 1.66 -1.76 -3.56
CA SER A 550 2.99 -1.22 -3.87
C SER A 550 3.56 -1.88 -5.11
N ASP A 551 3.40 -3.20 -5.21
CA ASP A 551 3.88 -4.03 -6.31
C ASP A 551 2.80 -5.00 -6.83
N ASN A 552 3.13 -5.70 -7.92
CA ASN A 552 2.24 -6.64 -8.57
C ASN A 552 2.25 -8.06 -7.96
N ARG A 553 3.00 -8.30 -6.87
CA ARG A 553 3.09 -9.63 -6.25
C ARG A 553 1.71 -10.17 -5.89
N ASN A 554 0.84 -9.30 -5.42
CA ASN A 554 -0.40 -9.69 -4.77
C ASN A 554 -1.65 -9.47 -5.62
N CYS A 555 -1.51 -8.90 -6.83
CA CYS A 555 -2.62 -8.71 -7.74
C CYS A 555 -2.72 -9.88 -8.71
N THR A 556 -3.88 -10.55 -8.79
CA THR A 556 -4.12 -11.65 -9.75
C THR A 556 -4.70 -11.18 -11.07
N ASN A 557 -4.86 -9.88 -11.29
CA ASN A 557 -5.48 -9.32 -12.50
C ASN A 557 -6.90 -9.86 -12.79
N CYS A 558 -7.65 -10.22 -11.74
CA CYS A 558 -9.05 -10.66 -11.85
C CYS A 558 -10.06 -9.52 -12.09
N MET A 559 -9.64 -8.26 -11.98
CA MET A 559 -10.46 -7.05 -12.20
C MET A 559 -11.73 -6.92 -11.33
N GLU A 560 -11.87 -7.73 -10.29
CA GLU A 560 -13.01 -7.64 -9.36
C GLU A 560 -13.07 -6.28 -8.65
N CYS A 561 -11.90 -5.69 -8.35
CA CYS A 561 -11.82 -4.33 -7.83
C CYS A 561 -12.32 -3.25 -8.81
N LEU A 562 -12.12 -3.45 -10.12
CA LEU A 562 -12.62 -2.54 -11.17
C LEU A 562 -14.14 -2.63 -11.29
N ARG A 563 -14.71 -3.84 -11.17
CA ARG A 563 -16.16 -4.07 -11.16
C ARG A 563 -16.84 -3.47 -9.94
N ALA A 564 -16.23 -3.63 -8.76
CA ALA A 564 -16.82 -3.24 -7.49
C ALA A 564 -16.69 -1.75 -7.12
N CYS A 565 -15.89 -0.96 -7.84
CA CYS A 565 -15.59 0.41 -7.43
C CYS A 565 -16.73 1.38 -7.80
N PRO A 566 -17.39 2.06 -6.82
CA PRO A 566 -18.47 3.00 -7.11
C PRO A 566 -17.97 4.30 -7.77
N ASN A 567 -16.72 4.69 -7.48
CA ASN A 567 -16.15 5.99 -7.84
C ASN A 567 -15.17 5.91 -9.04
N GLY A 568 -15.18 4.80 -9.79
CA GLY A 568 -14.33 4.63 -10.98
C GLY A 568 -12.82 4.83 -10.74
N SER A 569 -12.33 4.60 -9.52
CA SER A 569 -10.95 4.98 -9.12
C SER A 569 -9.88 3.99 -9.56
N VAL A 570 -10.26 2.78 -9.95
CA VAL A 570 -9.34 1.70 -10.35
C VAL A 570 -8.83 1.93 -11.77
N GLU A 571 -7.53 1.80 -11.96
CA GLU A 571 -6.83 2.02 -13.22
C GLU A 571 -5.99 0.80 -13.57
N PHE A 572 -6.04 0.40 -14.85
CA PHE A 572 -5.10 -0.56 -15.42
C PHE A 572 -4.07 0.23 -16.21
N ARG A 573 -2.82 0.28 -15.72
CA ARG A 573 -1.77 1.14 -16.25
C ARG A 573 -0.69 0.33 -16.96
N LEU A 574 -0.19 0.86 -18.06
CA LEU A 574 1.05 0.42 -18.71
C LEU A 574 2.22 1.25 -18.15
N ARG A 575 3.34 0.59 -17.87
CA ARG A 575 4.56 1.16 -17.30
C ARG A 575 5.79 0.45 -17.86
N LEU A 576 6.98 1.00 -17.60
CA LEU A 576 8.23 0.31 -17.91
C LEU A 576 8.33 -1.03 -17.15
N PRO A 577 8.73 -2.14 -17.81
CA PRO A 577 9.00 -3.41 -17.14
C PRO A 577 9.97 -3.25 -15.95
N GLY A 578 9.74 -3.99 -14.88
CA GLY A 578 10.57 -3.94 -13.66
C GLY A 578 10.40 -2.69 -12.79
N ALA A 579 9.43 -1.82 -13.08
CA ALA A 579 9.24 -0.58 -12.34
C ALA A 579 8.98 -0.77 -10.83
N ASP A 580 8.36 -1.88 -10.42
CA ASP A 580 8.14 -2.20 -8.99
C ASP A 580 9.44 -2.29 -8.21
N LEU A 581 10.48 -2.84 -8.85
CA LEU A 581 11.75 -3.14 -8.19
C LEU A 581 12.48 -1.86 -7.76
N TRP A 582 12.35 -0.75 -8.48
CA TRP A 582 12.99 0.52 -8.11
C TRP A 582 12.04 1.58 -7.52
N SER A 583 10.71 1.41 -7.61
CA SER A 583 9.76 2.45 -7.20
C SER A 583 9.12 2.25 -5.82
N GLY A 584 9.32 1.09 -5.18
CA GLY A 584 8.91 0.89 -3.78
C GLY A 584 8.43 -0.51 -3.41
N HIS A 585 9.12 -1.57 -3.87
CA HIS A 585 8.87 -2.92 -3.36
C HIS A 585 9.44 -3.10 -1.95
N THR A 586 8.88 -4.04 -1.19
CA THR A 586 9.41 -4.51 0.08
C THR A 586 10.25 -5.77 -0.15
N ALA A 587 11.50 -5.75 0.28
CA ALA A 587 12.40 -6.89 0.18
C ALA A 587 12.00 -7.98 1.18
N SER A 588 11.98 -9.25 0.76
CA SER A 588 11.56 -10.39 1.57
C SER A 588 12.53 -11.55 1.42
N GLU A 589 12.95 -12.14 2.55
CA GLU A 589 13.85 -13.31 2.58
C GLU A 589 13.28 -14.49 1.80
N GLY A 590 12.01 -14.80 1.99
CA GLY A 590 11.36 -15.90 1.28
C GLY A 590 11.27 -15.69 -0.24
N GLU A 591 11.15 -14.45 -0.70
CA GLU A 591 11.18 -14.15 -2.14
C GLU A 591 12.57 -14.34 -2.73
N VAL A 592 13.60 -13.86 -2.04
CA VAL A 592 15.00 -14.00 -2.48
C VAL A 592 15.43 -15.46 -2.48
N ALA A 593 15.06 -16.22 -1.45
CA ALA A 593 15.29 -17.66 -1.40
C ALA A 593 14.60 -18.39 -2.57
N LEU A 594 13.32 -18.10 -2.80
CA LEU A 594 12.57 -18.66 -3.93
C LEU A 594 13.21 -18.29 -5.28
N MET A 595 13.62 -17.03 -5.46
CA MET A 595 14.26 -16.55 -6.68
C MET A 595 15.55 -17.34 -6.99
N PHE A 596 16.45 -17.49 -6.02
CA PHE A 596 17.69 -18.23 -6.26
C PHE A 596 17.48 -19.73 -6.41
N MET A 597 16.48 -20.31 -5.74
CA MET A 597 16.07 -21.70 -5.96
C MET A 597 15.56 -21.92 -7.39
N LEU A 598 14.75 -21.00 -7.92
CA LEU A 598 14.29 -21.04 -9.31
C LEU A 598 15.44 -20.88 -10.30
N LEU A 599 16.47 -20.11 -9.94
CA LEU A 599 17.69 -20.03 -10.75
C LEU A 599 18.44 -21.37 -10.72
N GLY A 600 18.53 -21.98 -9.54
CA GLY A 600 19.06 -23.33 -9.34
C GLY A 600 18.29 -24.39 -10.13
N ALA A 601 16.98 -24.24 -10.29
CA ALA A 601 16.15 -25.14 -11.10
C ALA A 601 16.60 -25.16 -12.57
N VAL A 602 17.05 -24.02 -13.12
CA VAL A 602 17.59 -24.00 -14.49
C VAL A 602 18.86 -24.83 -14.61
N TYR A 603 19.75 -24.79 -13.60
CA TYR A 603 20.92 -25.66 -13.56
C TYR A 603 20.52 -27.13 -13.38
N LEU A 604 19.52 -27.40 -12.53
CA LEU A 604 19.00 -28.73 -12.28
C LEU A 604 18.48 -29.39 -13.56
N HIS A 605 17.68 -28.68 -14.35
CA HIS A 605 17.13 -29.21 -15.61
C HIS A 605 18.20 -29.45 -16.68
N ASN A 606 19.42 -28.95 -16.48
CA ASN A 606 20.57 -29.18 -17.35
C ASN A 606 21.67 -29.98 -16.62
N LEU A 607 21.32 -30.75 -15.57
CA LEU A 607 22.25 -31.50 -14.74
C LEU A 607 23.16 -32.44 -15.55
N PRO A 608 22.68 -33.21 -16.55
CA PRO A 608 23.56 -34.05 -17.37
C PRO A 608 24.61 -33.25 -18.15
N ALA A 609 24.21 -32.11 -18.74
CA ALA A 609 25.12 -31.22 -19.46
C ALA A 609 26.14 -30.58 -18.49
N LEU A 610 25.69 -30.19 -17.30
CA LEU A 610 26.55 -29.65 -16.25
C LEU A 610 27.56 -30.69 -15.76
N ALA A 611 27.15 -31.94 -15.52
CA ALA A 611 28.03 -33.02 -15.12
C ALA A 611 29.11 -33.28 -16.19
N HIS A 612 28.73 -33.31 -17.46
CA HIS A 612 29.67 -33.45 -18.57
C HIS A 612 30.67 -32.27 -18.64
N GLN A 613 30.20 -31.03 -18.48
CA GLN A 613 31.08 -29.85 -18.43
C GLN A 613 32.08 -29.91 -17.27
N LEU A 614 31.69 -30.50 -16.14
CA LEU A 614 32.57 -30.71 -14.97
C LEU A 614 33.48 -31.94 -15.10
N GLY A 615 33.39 -32.70 -16.20
CA GLY A 615 34.14 -33.94 -16.40
C GLY A 615 33.71 -35.08 -15.47
N LEU A 616 32.46 -35.05 -15.01
CA LEU A 616 31.87 -36.03 -14.12
C LEU A 616 30.98 -36.99 -14.94
N ASP A 617 31.12 -38.29 -14.74
CA ASP A 617 30.23 -39.30 -15.33
C ASP A 617 28.95 -39.42 -14.47
N PRO A 618 27.76 -39.03 -14.98
CA PRO A 618 26.51 -39.07 -14.23
C PRO A 618 26.13 -40.47 -13.73
N GLY A 619 26.50 -41.52 -14.48
CA GLY A 619 26.22 -42.90 -14.11
C GLY A 619 27.02 -43.35 -12.89
N SER A 620 28.31 -43.00 -12.86
CA SER A 620 29.23 -43.32 -11.74
C SER A 620 28.84 -42.64 -10.42
N LEU A 621 28.16 -41.50 -10.50
CA LEU A 621 27.70 -40.70 -9.36
C LEU A 621 26.28 -41.04 -8.91
N GLY A 622 25.63 -42.03 -9.54
CA GLY A 622 24.26 -42.43 -9.21
C GLY A 622 23.21 -41.36 -9.56
N LEU A 623 23.50 -40.45 -10.49
CA LEU A 623 22.64 -39.31 -10.87
C LEU A 623 21.60 -39.66 -11.94
N THR A 624 21.61 -40.89 -12.46
CA THR A 624 20.67 -41.34 -13.51
C THR A 624 19.50 -42.17 -12.98
N ALA A 625 19.52 -42.52 -11.69
CA ALA A 625 18.48 -43.32 -11.04
C ALA A 625 17.93 -42.60 -9.80
N VAL A 626 16.82 -43.12 -9.26
CA VAL A 626 16.23 -42.63 -8.00
C VAL A 626 17.11 -43.09 -6.83
N THR A 627 18.16 -42.32 -6.54
CA THR A 627 19.11 -42.59 -5.45
C THR A 627 19.12 -41.46 -4.43
N PRO A 628 19.49 -41.73 -3.15
CA PRO A 628 19.69 -40.67 -2.16
C PRO A 628 20.76 -39.65 -2.59
N GLN A 629 21.74 -40.09 -3.38
CA GLN A 629 22.81 -39.24 -3.92
C GLN A 629 22.26 -38.25 -4.95
N HIS A 630 21.39 -38.72 -5.85
CA HIS A 630 20.71 -37.87 -6.82
C HIS A 630 19.86 -36.80 -6.10
N ILE A 631 19.03 -37.20 -5.13
CA ILE A 631 18.22 -36.26 -4.33
C ILE A 631 19.09 -35.21 -3.62
N ALA A 632 20.20 -35.64 -3.00
CA ALA A 632 21.11 -34.73 -2.33
C ALA A 632 21.80 -33.76 -3.31
N ALA A 633 22.23 -34.25 -4.47
CA ALA A 633 22.81 -33.42 -5.53
C ALA A 633 21.81 -32.39 -6.05
N SER A 634 20.55 -32.78 -6.28
CA SER A 634 19.48 -31.87 -6.69
C SER A 634 19.26 -30.76 -5.66
N LEU A 635 19.16 -31.10 -4.37
CA LEU A 635 18.99 -30.11 -3.30
C LEU A 635 20.17 -29.14 -3.19
N LEU A 636 21.40 -29.63 -3.32
CA LEU A 636 22.60 -28.79 -3.32
C LEU A 636 22.61 -27.83 -4.51
N LEU A 637 22.27 -28.33 -5.70
CA LEU A 637 22.24 -27.53 -6.91
C LEU A 637 21.16 -26.44 -6.88
N LEU A 638 19.99 -26.74 -6.29
CA LEU A 638 18.94 -25.74 -6.06
C LEU A 638 19.41 -24.58 -5.17
N ALA A 639 20.29 -24.84 -4.19
CA ALA A 639 20.81 -23.81 -3.29
C ALA A 639 22.04 -23.06 -3.84
N ALA A 640 22.76 -23.64 -4.79
CA ALA A 640 24.08 -23.17 -5.22
C ALA A 640 24.11 -21.72 -5.72
N PRO A 641 23.20 -21.25 -6.62
CA PRO A 641 23.26 -19.87 -7.11
C PRO A 641 23.06 -18.83 -5.99
N GLY A 642 22.20 -19.13 -5.02
CA GLY A 642 21.96 -18.26 -3.87
C GLY A 642 23.18 -18.17 -2.94
N ALA A 643 23.81 -19.32 -2.67
CA ALA A 643 25.03 -19.38 -1.87
C ALA A 643 26.19 -18.61 -2.54
N LEU A 644 26.36 -18.77 -3.86
CA LEU A 644 27.39 -18.05 -4.63
C LEU A 644 27.15 -16.54 -4.65
N ALA A 645 25.90 -16.09 -4.89
CA ALA A 645 25.56 -14.67 -4.92
C ALA A 645 25.71 -14.01 -3.53
N TYR A 646 25.30 -14.69 -2.47
CA TYR A 646 25.48 -14.23 -1.09
C TYR A 646 26.95 -14.22 -0.68
N GLY A 647 27.70 -15.28 -0.98
CA GLY A 647 29.14 -15.37 -0.71
C GLY A 647 29.93 -14.26 -1.40
N ALA A 648 29.58 -13.94 -2.66
CA ALA A 648 30.14 -12.80 -3.37
C ALA A 648 29.87 -11.48 -2.64
N ASP A 649 28.63 -11.25 -2.16
CA ASP A 649 28.29 -10.05 -1.39
C ASP A 649 29.10 -9.92 -0.10
N VAL A 650 29.22 -11.01 0.66
CA VAL A 650 30.00 -11.04 1.92
C VAL A 650 31.48 -10.76 1.65
N ALA A 651 32.05 -11.38 0.61
CA ALA A 651 33.43 -11.13 0.20
C ALA A 651 33.66 -9.67 -0.19
N THR A 652 32.68 -8.99 -0.81
CA THR A 652 32.78 -7.55 -1.12
C THR A 652 32.80 -6.68 0.13
N ARG A 653 31.92 -6.95 1.09
CA ARG A 653 31.76 -6.13 2.30
C ARG A 653 32.99 -6.22 3.21
N ASN A 654 33.66 -7.36 3.18
CA ASN A 654 34.85 -7.63 3.99
C ASN A 654 36.17 -7.24 3.28
N GLY A 655 36.13 -6.57 2.11
CA GLY A 655 37.34 -6.10 1.40
C GLY A 655 38.11 -7.19 0.65
N ALA A 656 37.60 -8.43 0.61
CA ALA A 656 38.25 -9.60 -0.01
C ALA A 656 38.16 -9.64 -1.54
N ALA A 657 37.34 -8.76 -2.15
CA ALA A 657 37.07 -8.77 -3.59
C ALA A 657 38.31 -8.55 -4.47
N ALA A 658 39.32 -7.80 -4.01
CA ALA A 658 40.56 -7.59 -4.75
C ALA A 658 41.38 -8.89 -4.90
N ALA A 659 41.39 -9.73 -3.85
CA ALA A 659 42.05 -11.02 -3.87
C ALA A 659 41.28 -12.06 -4.71
N ALA A 660 39.94 -12.05 -4.66
CA ALA A 660 39.10 -12.95 -5.46
C ALA A 660 39.20 -12.67 -6.97
N VAL A 661 39.25 -11.40 -7.39
CA VAL A 661 39.42 -11.00 -8.80
C VAL A 661 40.82 -11.38 -9.32
N ALA A 662 41.87 -11.21 -8.50
CA ALA A 662 43.22 -11.65 -8.84
C ALA A 662 43.34 -13.18 -8.90
N ALA A 663 42.69 -13.90 -7.98
CA ALA A 663 42.65 -15.35 -7.96
C ALA A 663 41.92 -15.92 -9.18
N ALA A 664 40.73 -15.41 -9.51
CA ALA A 664 39.96 -15.80 -10.69
C ALA A 664 40.71 -15.52 -12.00
N GLY A 665 41.36 -14.35 -12.12
CA GLY A 665 42.20 -14.04 -13.28
C GLY A 665 43.42 -14.95 -13.42
N SER A 666 44.02 -15.38 -12.31
CA SER A 666 45.15 -16.33 -12.31
C SER A 666 44.73 -17.78 -12.57
N LEU A 667 43.49 -18.14 -12.21
CA LEU A 667 42.92 -19.47 -12.38
C LEU A 667 42.46 -19.67 -13.84
N VAL A 668 41.79 -18.67 -14.42
CA VAL A 668 41.42 -18.64 -15.85
C VAL A 668 42.66 -18.70 -16.75
N LYS A 669 43.75 -17.99 -16.39
CA LYS A 669 45.02 -18.08 -17.13
C LYS A 669 45.70 -19.45 -17.00
N ARG A 670 45.59 -20.12 -15.85
CA ARG A 670 46.15 -21.48 -15.64
C ARG A 670 45.36 -22.55 -16.37
N VAL A 671 44.03 -22.52 -16.27
CA VAL A 671 43.11 -23.41 -17.00
C VAL A 671 43.26 -23.22 -18.52
N ALA A 672 43.34 -21.97 -19.01
CA ALA A 672 43.57 -21.69 -20.43
C ALA A 672 44.97 -22.11 -20.92
N ALA A 673 45.98 -22.16 -20.04
CA ALA A 673 47.33 -22.62 -20.38
C ALA A 673 47.45 -24.15 -20.37
N GLU A 674 46.71 -24.86 -19.51
CA GLU A 674 46.62 -26.33 -19.49
C GLU A 674 45.80 -26.86 -20.66
N LEU A 675 44.68 -26.21 -21.01
CA LEU A 675 43.86 -26.58 -22.18
C LEU A 675 44.62 -26.41 -23.52
N ARG A 676 45.59 -25.48 -23.60
CA ARG A 676 46.44 -25.30 -24.79
C ARG A 676 47.54 -26.36 -24.94
N ARG A 677 47.84 -27.16 -23.91
CA ARG A 677 48.90 -28.17 -23.95
C ARG A 677 48.43 -29.59 -24.29
N GLY A 678 47.13 -29.80 -24.52
CA GLY A 678 46.60 -31.06 -25.05
C GLY A 678 46.69 -32.27 -24.12
N SER A 679 47.10 -32.12 -22.87
CA SER A 679 47.04 -33.19 -21.86
C SER A 679 45.68 -33.12 -21.15
N GLY A 680 44.85 -34.16 -21.31
CA GLY A 680 43.54 -34.26 -20.68
C GLY A 680 43.61 -33.97 -19.17
N ALA A 681 42.88 -32.95 -18.73
CA ALA A 681 42.78 -32.61 -17.32
C ALA A 681 42.05 -33.74 -16.59
N THR A 682 42.69 -34.36 -15.60
CA THR A 682 42.05 -35.34 -14.73
C THR A 682 41.09 -34.64 -13.77
N GLY A 683 39.96 -35.28 -13.44
CA GLY A 683 38.87 -34.69 -12.65
C GLY A 683 39.29 -34.10 -11.28
N GLY A 684 40.46 -34.45 -10.75
CA GLY A 684 41.02 -33.86 -9.54
C GLY A 684 41.38 -32.37 -9.67
N THR A 685 41.80 -31.89 -10.84
CA THR A 685 42.24 -30.48 -11.03
C THR A 685 41.06 -29.51 -11.15
N LEU A 686 39.94 -29.98 -11.72
CA LEU A 686 38.66 -29.23 -11.79
C LEU A 686 37.94 -29.21 -10.43
N VAL A 687 37.96 -30.32 -9.69
CA VAL A 687 37.43 -30.38 -8.31
C VAL A 687 38.27 -29.52 -7.36
N ALA A 688 39.60 -29.46 -7.53
CA ALA A 688 40.46 -28.54 -6.78
C ALA A 688 40.23 -27.07 -7.14
N ALA A 689 39.92 -26.75 -8.41
CA ALA A 689 39.56 -25.41 -8.85
C ALA A 689 38.18 -24.97 -8.31
N GLY A 690 37.18 -25.87 -8.35
CA GLY A 690 35.86 -25.64 -7.74
C GLY A 690 35.92 -25.54 -6.21
N ALA A 691 36.74 -26.37 -5.55
CA ALA A 691 36.98 -26.30 -4.11
C ALA A 691 37.75 -25.03 -3.71
N ALA A 692 38.70 -24.55 -4.53
CA ALA A 692 39.40 -23.28 -4.29
C ALA A 692 38.47 -22.06 -4.45
N VAL A 693 37.52 -22.10 -5.39
CA VAL A 693 36.47 -21.07 -5.54
C VAL A 693 35.47 -21.12 -4.38
N ALA A 694 35.13 -22.32 -3.88
CA ALA A 694 34.27 -22.50 -2.71
C ALA A 694 34.97 -22.18 -1.37
N ALA A 695 36.30 -22.31 -1.28
CA ALA A 695 37.11 -22.08 -0.08
C ALA A 695 37.71 -20.66 0.03
N ALA A 696 37.68 -19.87 -1.04
CA ALA A 696 38.12 -18.47 -1.04
C ALA A 696 37.49 -17.55 0.05
N PRO A 697 36.24 -17.76 0.52
CA PRO A 697 35.67 -16.94 1.59
C PRO A 697 36.26 -17.24 2.98
N ALA A 698 36.88 -18.40 3.19
CA ALA A 698 37.34 -18.84 4.51
C ALA A 698 38.71 -18.28 4.92
N VAL A 699 39.52 -17.80 3.97
CA VAL A 699 40.90 -17.32 4.21
C VAL A 699 40.98 -15.78 4.38
N ALA A 700 39.92 -15.05 4.07
CA ALA A 700 39.93 -13.58 4.03
C ALA A 700 39.45 -12.88 5.32
N THR A 701 39.62 -13.50 6.49
CA THR A 701 39.12 -12.99 7.78
C THR A 701 40.03 -11.97 8.48
N GLN A 702 41.07 -11.44 7.82
CA GLN A 702 41.93 -10.43 8.44
C GLN A 702 42.21 -9.22 7.52
N ALA A 703 41.87 -8.04 8.08
CA ALA A 703 42.29 -6.67 7.72
C ALA A 703 41.47 -5.85 6.68
N ALA A 704 40.80 -4.80 7.21
CA ALA A 704 41.01 -3.37 6.92
C ALA A 704 39.68 -2.55 6.89
N PRO A 705 39.68 -1.27 7.33
CA PRO A 705 38.46 -0.53 7.66
C PRO A 705 37.81 0.15 6.44
N ALA A 706 36.48 0.22 6.46
CA ALA A 706 35.66 0.80 5.39
C ALA A 706 35.78 2.33 5.28
N ALA A 707 35.91 2.82 4.05
CA ALA A 707 35.93 4.24 3.71
C ALA A 707 34.56 4.91 3.97
N ALA A 708 34.61 6.18 4.39
CA ALA A 708 33.47 7.02 4.73
C ALA A 708 32.54 7.26 3.53
N GLY A 709 31.34 6.70 3.59
CA GLY A 709 30.26 6.87 2.62
C GLY A 709 29.04 6.09 3.06
N ARG A 710 27.84 6.51 2.63
CA ARG A 710 26.53 5.95 2.99
C ARG A 710 26.56 4.40 3.06
N PRO A 711 25.96 3.76 4.09
CA PRO A 711 26.04 2.31 4.26
C PRO A 711 25.54 1.57 3.01
N PRO A 712 26.22 0.51 2.57
CA PRO A 712 25.83 -0.25 1.38
C PRO A 712 24.43 -0.85 1.55
N ALA A 713 23.66 -0.91 0.46
CA ALA A 713 22.34 -1.52 0.46
C ALA A 713 22.41 -2.97 0.99
N PRO A 714 21.42 -3.43 1.76
CA PRO A 714 21.39 -4.82 2.24
C PRO A 714 21.29 -5.78 1.05
N PHE A 715 21.96 -6.94 1.14
CA PHE A 715 21.95 -7.98 0.10
C PHE A 715 20.53 -8.32 -0.35
N LEU A 716 19.60 -8.38 0.59
CA LEU A 716 18.21 -8.69 0.33
C LEU A 716 17.56 -7.76 -0.71
N THR A 717 17.94 -6.47 -0.73
CA THR A 717 17.47 -5.52 -1.75
C THR A 717 18.23 -5.69 -3.06
N LEU A 718 19.54 -5.94 -3.00
CA LEU A 718 20.38 -6.12 -4.19
C LEU A 718 20.03 -7.40 -4.96
N ALA A 719 19.63 -8.45 -4.26
CA ALA A 719 19.30 -9.76 -4.84
C ALA A 719 18.20 -9.67 -5.91
N TYR A 720 17.22 -8.77 -5.77
CA TYR A 720 16.19 -8.54 -6.80
C TYR A 720 16.75 -8.10 -8.15
N GLY A 721 17.99 -7.62 -8.17
CA GLY A 721 18.73 -7.33 -9.37
C GLY A 721 18.94 -8.55 -10.28
N TYR A 722 18.90 -9.77 -9.75
CA TYR A 722 19.04 -11.02 -10.52
C TYR A 722 17.74 -11.48 -11.19
N LEU A 723 16.60 -10.86 -10.87
CA LEU A 723 15.29 -11.30 -11.34
C LEU A 723 15.14 -11.29 -12.89
N PRO A 724 15.67 -10.30 -13.63
CA PRO A 724 15.66 -10.34 -15.10
C PRO A 724 16.46 -11.51 -15.69
N LEU A 725 17.62 -11.84 -15.09
CA LEU A 725 18.45 -12.97 -15.51
C LEU A 725 17.73 -14.28 -15.23
N LEU A 726 17.11 -14.41 -14.06
CA LEU A 726 16.29 -15.59 -13.75
C LEU A 726 15.19 -15.80 -14.79
N TRP A 727 14.40 -14.76 -15.09
CA TRP A 727 13.36 -14.85 -16.13
C TRP A 727 13.93 -15.26 -17.48
N ALA A 728 15.02 -14.62 -17.92
CA ALA A 728 15.67 -14.91 -19.18
C ALA A 728 16.22 -16.35 -19.24
N ALA A 729 16.84 -16.82 -18.16
CA ALA A 729 17.40 -18.17 -18.04
C ALA A 729 16.29 -19.23 -18.13
N THR A 730 15.22 -19.06 -17.36
CA THR A 730 14.08 -19.98 -17.39
C THR A 730 13.42 -19.99 -18.77
N LEU A 731 13.14 -18.83 -19.36
CA LEU A 731 12.52 -18.78 -20.69
C LEU A 731 13.45 -19.32 -21.79
N SER A 732 14.76 -19.10 -21.69
CA SER A 732 15.73 -19.66 -22.66
C SER A 732 15.73 -21.18 -22.64
N HIS A 733 15.64 -21.81 -21.47
CA HIS A 733 15.50 -23.26 -21.35
C HIS A 733 14.22 -23.77 -22.04
N TYR A 734 13.08 -23.10 -21.82
CA TYR A 734 11.78 -23.51 -22.37
C TYR A 734 11.53 -23.08 -23.82
N LEU A 735 12.43 -22.31 -24.44
CA LEU A 735 12.20 -21.78 -25.80
C LEU A 735 12.23 -22.87 -26.87
N ARG A 736 13.09 -23.89 -26.71
CA ARG A 736 13.16 -25.02 -27.65
C ARG A 736 11.88 -25.86 -27.63
N PRO A 737 11.36 -26.33 -26.48
CA PRO A 737 10.05 -26.97 -26.42
C PRO A 737 8.94 -26.14 -27.08
N LEU A 738 8.91 -24.82 -26.82
CA LEU A 738 7.89 -23.92 -27.37
C LEU A 738 7.96 -23.71 -28.88
N LEU A 739 9.16 -23.58 -29.46
CA LEU A 739 9.32 -23.24 -30.87
C LEU A 739 9.55 -24.46 -31.78
N ALA A 740 9.88 -25.62 -31.21
CA ALA A 740 10.09 -26.85 -31.95
C ALA A 740 9.00 -27.89 -31.66
N GLU A 741 8.88 -28.34 -30.40
CA GLU A 741 8.02 -29.46 -30.01
C GLU A 741 6.53 -29.07 -30.10
N ALA A 742 6.16 -27.88 -29.62
CA ALA A 742 4.78 -27.37 -29.71
C ALA A 742 4.26 -27.21 -31.15
N GLY A 743 5.15 -27.02 -32.12
CA GLY A 743 4.82 -26.93 -33.55
C GLY A 743 4.25 -28.22 -34.16
N GLN A 744 4.33 -29.34 -33.43
CA GLN A 744 3.88 -30.67 -33.84
C GLN A 744 2.53 -31.07 -33.21
N LEU A 745 1.86 -30.17 -32.48
CA LEU A 745 0.64 -30.48 -31.74
C LEU A 745 -0.50 -31.06 -32.59
N LEU A 746 -0.68 -30.55 -33.81
CA LEU A 746 -1.73 -30.98 -34.73
C LEU A 746 -1.48 -32.43 -35.21
N PRO A 747 -0.31 -32.78 -35.77
CA PRO A 747 0.05 -34.17 -36.07
C PRO A 747 -0.12 -35.13 -34.89
N ILE A 748 0.36 -34.75 -33.70
CA ILE A 748 0.27 -35.57 -32.48
C ILE A 748 -1.20 -35.84 -32.10
N SER A 749 -2.03 -34.80 -32.14
CA SER A 749 -3.45 -34.92 -31.80
C SER A 749 -4.21 -35.78 -32.81
N ALA A 750 -3.82 -35.75 -34.08
CA ALA A 750 -4.42 -36.57 -35.13
C ALA A 750 -3.98 -38.04 -35.03
N ALA A 751 -2.72 -38.31 -34.71
CA ALA A 751 -2.23 -39.67 -34.45
C ALA A 751 -3.02 -40.33 -33.30
N MET A 752 -3.35 -39.60 -32.23
CA MET A 752 -4.19 -40.10 -31.14
C MET A 752 -5.59 -40.54 -31.61
N LEU A 753 -6.14 -39.92 -32.66
CA LEU A 753 -7.44 -40.26 -33.25
C LEU A 753 -7.34 -41.36 -34.33
N GLY A 754 -6.16 -41.95 -34.53
CA GLY A 754 -5.90 -42.97 -35.55
C GLY A 754 -5.67 -42.40 -36.95
N TRP A 755 -5.35 -41.10 -37.08
CA TRP A 755 -5.07 -40.43 -38.34
C TRP A 755 -3.57 -40.16 -38.50
N GLU A 756 -2.77 -41.23 -38.60
CA GLU A 756 -1.30 -41.17 -38.61
C GLU A 756 -0.73 -40.53 -39.88
N ASP A 757 -1.40 -40.69 -41.03
CA ASP A 757 -0.94 -40.20 -42.35
C ASP A 757 -1.56 -38.86 -42.78
N ALA A 758 -2.27 -38.15 -41.90
CA ALA A 758 -2.89 -36.89 -42.26
C ALA A 758 -1.81 -35.80 -42.52
N PRO A 759 -1.78 -35.14 -43.71
CA PRO A 759 -0.81 -34.10 -44.01
C PRO A 759 -1.17 -32.79 -43.28
N LEU A 760 -0.89 -32.77 -41.98
CA LEU A 760 -1.16 -31.63 -41.10
C LEU A 760 0.03 -30.67 -41.05
N PRO A 761 -0.23 -29.35 -40.95
CA PRO A 761 0.83 -28.35 -40.93
C PRO A 761 1.68 -28.48 -39.66
N VAL A 762 3.01 -28.42 -39.84
CA VAL A 762 4.00 -28.34 -38.75
C VAL A 762 4.57 -26.93 -38.71
N ALA A 763 4.54 -26.30 -37.56
CA ALA A 763 5.06 -24.94 -37.34
C ALA A 763 6.26 -24.97 -36.39
N ALA A 764 7.40 -25.49 -36.84
CA ALA A 764 8.62 -25.58 -36.06
C ALA A 764 9.67 -24.56 -36.56
N ALA A 765 10.28 -23.81 -35.63
CA ALA A 765 11.36 -22.89 -35.94
C ALA A 765 12.67 -23.64 -36.21
N HIS A 766 13.49 -23.10 -37.11
CA HIS A 766 14.81 -23.66 -37.40
C HIS A 766 15.71 -23.64 -36.13
N PRO A 767 16.49 -24.70 -35.83
CA PRO A 767 17.31 -24.75 -34.61
C PRO A 767 18.22 -23.53 -34.42
N ALA A 768 18.82 -23.01 -35.50
CA ALA A 768 19.64 -21.80 -35.44
C ALA A 768 18.88 -20.55 -34.96
N VAL A 769 17.60 -20.41 -35.31
CA VAL A 769 16.75 -19.30 -34.82
C VAL A 769 16.50 -19.45 -33.33
N ILE A 770 16.23 -20.68 -32.87
CA ILE A 770 16.02 -20.98 -31.45
C ILE A 770 17.28 -20.64 -30.65
N SER A 771 18.47 -21.13 -31.06
CA SER A 771 19.74 -20.82 -30.41
C SER A 771 20.06 -19.33 -30.41
N PHE A 772 19.78 -18.62 -31.51
CA PHE A 772 19.95 -17.17 -31.58
C PHE A 772 19.05 -16.44 -30.57
N LEU A 773 17.78 -16.82 -30.46
CA LEU A 773 16.85 -16.24 -29.50
C LEU A 773 17.23 -16.56 -28.05
N GLN A 774 17.64 -17.80 -27.76
CA GLN A 774 18.14 -18.21 -26.44
C GLN A 774 19.35 -17.37 -26.02
N GLY A 775 20.34 -17.24 -26.90
CA GLY A 775 21.53 -16.42 -26.62
C GLY A 775 21.19 -14.95 -26.43
N THR A 776 20.38 -14.38 -27.33
CA THR A 776 19.95 -12.98 -27.24
C THR A 776 19.21 -12.70 -25.94
N LEU A 777 18.35 -13.63 -25.52
CA LEU A 777 17.57 -13.53 -24.29
C LEU A 777 18.47 -13.59 -23.05
N LEU A 778 19.43 -14.50 -22.98
CA LEU A 778 20.40 -14.58 -21.87
C LEU A 778 21.25 -13.31 -21.76
N LEU A 779 21.78 -12.80 -22.87
CA LEU A 779 22.55 -11.55 -22.88
C LEU A 779 21.71 -10.36 -22.44
N PHE A 780 20.47 -10.27 -22.92
CA PHE A 780 19.51 -9.26 -22.48
C PHE A 780 19.23 -9.37 -20.98
N GLY A 781 18.97 -10.58 -20.48
CA GLY A 781 18.73 -10.86 -19.06
C GLY A 781 19.92 -10.47 -18.17
N GLY A 782 21.14 -10.83 -18.56
CA GLY A 782 22.36 -10.44 -17.86
C GLY A 782 22.57 -8.92 -17.85
N ALA A 783 22.41 -8.25 -18.99
CA ALA A 783 22.54 -6.80 -19.10
C ALA A 783 21.45 -6.05 -18.29
N ALA A 784 20.20 -6.51 -18.37
CA ALA A 784 19.09 -5.95 -17.62
C ALA A 784 19.29 -6.14 -16.11
N SER A 785 19.78 -7.31 -15.68
CA SER A 785 20.14 -7.56 -14.28
C SER A 785 21.25 -6.64 -13.79
N ALA A 786 22.32 -6.47 -14.56
CA ALA A 786 23.41 -5.55 -14.20
C ALA A 786 22.91 -4.09 -14.08
N ALA A 787 22.10 -3.63 -15.04
CA ALA A 787 21.53 -2.29 -15.04
C ALA A 787 20.57 -2.05 -13.86
N LEU A 788 19.72 -3.02 -13.57
CA LEU A 788 18.78 -2.96 -12.44
C LEU A 788 19.53 -2.97 -11.11
N SER A 789 20.49 -3.86 -10.95
CA SER A 789 21.24 -4.01 -9.71
C SER A 789 22.04 -2.74 -9.38
N ARG A 790 22.65 -2.10 -10.39
CA ARG A 790 23.27 -0.78 -10.24
C ARG A 790 22.29 0.27 -9.74
N LYS A 791 21.06 0.29 -10.29
CA LYS A 791 20.01 1.22 -9.90
C LYS A 791 19.55 0.98 -8.46
N LEU A 792 19.48 -0.28 -8.01
CA LEU A 792 19.15 -0.66 -6.64
C LEU A 792 20.27 -0.30 -5.65
N ALA A 793 21.53 -0.47 -6.03
CA ALA A 793 22.68 -0.14 -5.20
C ALA A 793 22.83 1.37 -4.94
N ALA A 794 22.33 2.22 -5.86
CA ALA A 794 22.49 3.67 -5.82
C ALA A 794 23.96 4.12 -5.61
N ALA A 795 24.90 3.33 -6.15
CA ALA A 795 26.34 3.45 -5.97
C ALA A 795 27.08 3.48 -7.34
N PRO A 796 28.32 4.00 -7.42
CA PRO A 796 29.12 3.93 -8.64
C PRO A 796 29.44 2.48 -9.02
N TRP A 797 29.70 2.23 -10.30
CA TRP A 797 29.96 0.89 -10.85
C TRP A 797 31.07 0.11 -10.12
N SER A 798 32.10 0.81 -9.61
CA SER A 798 33.21 0.21 -8.87
C SER A 798 32.79 -0.44 -7.55
N ALA A 799 31.82 0.15 -6.84
CA ALA A 799 31.33 -0.37 -5.57
C ALA A 799 30.42 -1.62 -5.73
N PHE A 800 29.93 -1.86 -6.95
CA PHE A 800 29.03 -2.98 -7.30
C PHE A 800 29.67 -3.98 -8.28
N ALA A 801 30.96 -3.81 -8.60
CA ALA A 801 31.66 -4.64 -9.58
C ALA A 801 31.57 -6.15 -9.31
N PRO A 802 31.67 -6.67 -8.06
CA PRO A 802 31.65 -8.11 -7.84
C PRO A 802 30.28 -8.74 -8.08
N GLN A 803 29.19 -8.05 -7.75
CA GLN A 803 27.85 -8.52 -8.08
C GLN A 803 27.58 -8.50 -9.60
N THR A 804 28.13 -7.51 -10.32
CA THR A 804 28.09 -7.48 -11.79
C THR A 804 28.90 -8.65 -12.38
N LEU A 805 30.04 -8.97 -11.79
CA LEU A 805 30.85 -10.15 -12.13
C LEU A 805 30.07 -11.45 -11.91
N THR A 806 29.41 -11.62 -10.76
CA THR A 806 28.57 -12.80 -10.49
C THR A 806 27.43 -12.94 -11.51
N ILE A 807 26.75 -11.84 -11.85
CA ILE A 807 25.73 -11.83 -12.92
C ILE A 807 26.35 -12.26 -14.27
N GLY A 808 27.53 -11.73 -14.59
CA GLY A 808 28.26 -12.09 -15.81
C GLY A 808 28.67 -13.57 -15.84
N LEU A 809 29.16 -14.10 -14.72
CA LEU A 809 29.51 -15.52 -14.57
C LEU A 809 28.28 -16.40 -14.75
N PHE A 810 27.17 -16.14 -14.06
CA PHE A 810 25.93 -16.88 -14.27
C PHE A 810 25.44 -16.80 -15.71
N THR A 811 25.53 -15.63 -16.35
CA THR A 811 25.13 -15.48 -17.76
C THR A 811 26.00 -16.33 -18.68
N ALA A 812 27.32 -16.37 -18.47
CA ALA A 812 28.25 -17.17 -19.26
C ALA A 812 28.08 -18.68 -19.04
N GLU A 813 27.91 -19.11 -17.79
CA GLU A 813 27.64 -20.51 -17.42
C GLU A 813 26.32 -20.99 -18.04
N LEU A 814 25.24 -20.21 -17.88
CA LEU A 814 23.94 -20.54 -18.48
C LEU A 814 23.99 -20.52 -20.00
N TRP A 815 24.79 -19.65 -20.60
CA TRP A 815 25.03 -19.66 -22.03
C TRP A 815 25.66 -20.98 -22.47
N ALA A 816 26.73 -21.40 -21.81
CA ALA A 816 27.42 -22.66 -22.12
C ALA A 816 26.54 -23.90 -21.86
N LEU A 817 25.65 -23.84 -20.87
CA LEU A 817 24.74 -24.95 -20.52
C LEU A 817 23.54 -25.06 -21.48
N ILE A 818 22.93 -23.94 -21.86
CA ILE A 818 21.67 -23.94 -22.63
C ILE A 818 21.93 -23.96 -24.14
N LEU A 819 23.00 -23.32 -24.61
CA LEU A 819 23.36 -23.30 -26.03
C LEU A 819 24.37 -24.44 -26.30
N PRO A 820 24.00 -25.45 -27.10
CA PRO A 820 24.88 -26.54 -27.49
C PRO A 820 25.91 -26.14 -28.55
#